data_AF-A0A3L6N237-F1
#
_entry.id   AF-A0A3L6N237-F1
#
_cell.length_a   1.000
_cell.length_b   1.000
_cell.length_c   1.000
_cell.angle_alpha   90.00
_cell.angle_beta   90.00
_cell.angle_gamma   90.00
#
_symmetry.space_group_name_H-M   'P 1'
#
loop_
_entity.id
_entity.type
_entity.pdbx_description
1 polymer ?
#
loop_
_entity_poly.entity_id
_entity_poly.type
_entity_poly.pdbx_seq_one_letter_code
_entity_poly.pdbx_strand_id
1 'polypeptide(L)'
;MMEVRKFFDTSSRDVVDESDENFSVKFELIYTVGQQRPIDHSPDRWRVIQEILGLVARFSAEVKRDLPQSLDYDDRRDGRVPKVRILRPDAEKAIFDRVTTFICETGMDGFPIAHQHPTVRNAVRRYITQWDMSGKEIEAVEKSAFWHESTINHILLLRGLFASGILSFVFAQKRWRVSYGLDPNREKTTKLAVPFRAKDNPTPRSEFSHPDVVIVLTCLTYYYGGLDNEALFTAFDLLIRSDNADLEYQEWVKASPTIPDAFKHIQGVNLKDHVQCVSQVFPCIKYSKAAIDYYLCRMVFAKESREFPHKLSASGWDLGKQKQNPTTGFSGTNDSRYVLPLDMKQLDIPEQKHTNALVLEYLLQPENAIAVVRPEVKGAALDSRSLLDMVINMDPNTRVILDVGAQVIEFTNLEFSKEWLKCYKDEEHTQAVIFFNDSDEIMVLDRSGKVEELQTSPFADQLDQCLIFLDEAHTRGTDLRLPANYRAAVTLGANLTKDRLVQACMRMRKLGKGQTVIFCIPREIEQKILQLLGQESSGSYNITVADVLCWAIKETCQNMRRELPLWFTQGIRFCLQRNLWDEMEACSDCKSRSGCAGQFKEDEAQSLGQRYNPQQAHPNIYSFLDRIEPCTAAEFRKRCQEFGLTELRTSSLQGEQERELSPETEHERQVERPLPAEPEIHHLHEDVRSFVLNGVFSQSSSAFKPAFMALEHTSAAKNFDVSEFRNHVWATQDFASTVKGSFGPNNYTDSFQRSVQWVLTNEREIANNRLLVISPYEAQYLLPDIEMSRHVTLRLYSSRVNLGFESLDHLNLFTIPQRNHDTIPRGLITQLNVFAGQLYLSSYSDYVQLCDSLGLAWKAPDESIALGPDGFLPQNSTGSSFSNKSGLSRSPVGFLKVLMSIIRQECELIGRTHMGRILEGVRLHEEEWIETQNWI
;
A
#
# COMPACT_ATOMS: atom_id res chain seq x y z
N MET A 1 42.12 -2.69 -5.58
CA MET A 1 41.01 -2.96 -4.65
C MET A 1 41.31 -4.11 -3.69
N MET A 2 41.57 -5.34 -4.13
CA MET A 2 41.90 -6.45 -3.18
C MET A 2 43.14 -6.17 -2.31
N GLU A 3 44.23 -5.69 -2.91
CA GLU A 3 45.44 -5.32 -2.14
C GLU A 3 45.16 -4.22 -1.11
N VAL A 4 44.29 -3.26 -1.46
CA VAL A 4 43.86 -2.19 -0.55
C VAL A 4 43.05 -2.77 0.62
N ARG A 5 42.08 -3.66 0.34
CA ARG A 5 41.33 -4.37 1.38
C ARG A 5 42.25 -5.14 2.33
N LYS A 6 43.19 -5.91 1.79
CA LYS A 6 44.17 -6.67 2.59
C LYS A 6 45.05 -5.74 3.42
N PHE A 7 45.49 -4.62 2.84
CA PHE A 7 46.22 -3.59 3.57
C PHE A 7 45.42 -3.04 4.76
N PHE A 8 44.14 -2.70 4.57
CA PHE A 8 43.28 -2.29 5.69
C PHE A 8 43.11 -3.42 6.72
N ASP A 9 42.88 -4.66 6.32
CA ASP A 9 42.65 -5.77 7.26
C ASP A 9 43.88 -6.11 8.13
N THR A 10 45.08 -5.84 7.61
CA THR A 10 46.36 -6.09 8.29
C THR A 10 46.92 -4.87 9.02
N SER A 11 46.64 -3.66 8.54
CA SER A 11 47.32 -2.44 8.97
C SER A 11 46.40 -1.40 9.63
N SER A 12 45.07 -1.54 9.53
CA SER A 12 44.13 -0.61 10.19
C SER A 12 43.75 -1.07 11.59
N ARG A 13 43.31 -0.11 12.42
CA ARG A 13 42.65 -0.34 13.70
C ARG A 13 41.38 0.50 13.74
N ASP A 14 40.24 -0.14 13.95
CA ASP A 14 38.96 0.57 14.01
C ASP A 14 38.62 0.93 15.47
N VAL A 15 38.15 2.16 15.67
CA VAL A 15 37.63 2.65 16.94
C VAL A 15 36.22 3.16 16.70
N VAL A 16 35.24 2.53 17.33
CA VAL A 16 33.81 2.76 17.09
C VAL A 16 33.19 3.31 18.36
N ASP A 17 32.76 4.56 18.34
CA ASP A 17 31.93 5.13 19.41
C ASP A 17 30.46 4.78 19.19
N GLU A 18 29.64 4.75 20.24
CA GLU A 18 28.22 4.33 20.18
C GLU A 18 28.05 2.98 19.44
N SER A 19 28.85 1.99 19.83
CA SER A 19 28.96 0.71 19.14
C SER A 19 27.65 -0.10 19.11
N ASP A 20 26.73 0.15 20.04
CA ASP A 20 25.38 -0.40 20.06
C ASP A 20 24.53 0.05 18.86
N GLU A 21 24.71 1.28 18.39
CA GLU A 21 24.02 1.80 17.20
C GLU A 21 24.76 1.42 15.91
N ASN A 22 26.10 1.55 15.89
CA ASN A 22 26.89 1.27 14.68
C ASN A 22 26.92 -0.22 14.30
N PHE A 23 26.82 -1.13 15.28
CA PHE A 23 26.67 -2.57 15.03
C PHE A 23 25.22 -3.03 15.01
N SER A 24 24.25 -2.10 15.02
CA SER A 24 22.83 -2.42 14.98
C SER A 24 22.49 -3.26 13.75
N VAL A 25 21.78 -4.36 14.00
CA VAL A 25 21.34 -5.28 12.94
C VAL A 25 20.17 -4.72 12.13
N LYS A 26 19.64 -3.56 12.50
CA LYS A 26 18.57 -2.89 11.75
C LYS A 26 19.06 -2.32 10.43
N PHE A 27 20.34 -1.95 10.34
CA PHE A 27 20.90 -1.26 9.18
C PHE A 27 21.78 -2.19 8.34
N GLU A 28 21.55 -2.17 7.04
CA GLU A 28 22.43 -2.78 6.04
C GLU A 28 22.76 -1.80 4.92
N LEU A 29 23.99 -1.83 4.44
CA LEU A 29 24.39 -1.12 3.22
C LEU A 29 24.21 -2.06 2.02
N ILE A 30 23.43 -1.62 1.03
CA ILE A 30 23.09 -2.39 -0.16
C ILE A 30 23.56 -1.66 -1.42
N TYR A 31 24.35 -2.36 -2.24
CA TYR A 31 24.67 -1.95 -3.59
C TYR A 31 23.84 -2.74 -4.59
N THR A 32 23.03 -2.04 -5.35
CA THR A 32 22.16 -2.64 -6.38
C THR A 32 22.96 -3.03 -7.62
N VAL A 33 22.64 -4.19 -8.21
CA VAL A 33 23.37 -4.76 -9.35
C VAL A 33 22.39 -5.25 -10.43
N GLY A 34 22.58 -4.75 -11.66
CA GLY A 34 21.81 -5.13 -12.84
C GLY A 34 20.87 -4.03 -13.32
N GLN A 35 19.98 -4.38 -14.25
CA GLN A 35 19.02 -3.41 -14.80
C GLN A 35 17.82 -3.27 -13.87
N GLN A 36 17.45 -2.02 -13.60
CA GLN A 36 16.25 -1.67 -12.84
C GLN A 36 14.99 -2.17 -13.58
N ARG A 37 14.04 -2.76 -12.83
CA ARG A 37 12.76 -3.25 -13.37
C ARG A 37 11.58 -2.93 -12.45
N PRO A 38 10.33 -2.93 -12.96
CA PRO A 38 9.14 -2.86 -12.11
C PRO A 38 9.12 -4.01 -11.11
N ILE A 39 8.58 -3.76 -9.90
CA ILE A 39 8.39 -4.81 -8.91
C ILE A 39 7.34 -5.83 -9.39
N ASP A 40 7.48 -7.08 -8.96
CA ASP A 40 6.55 -8.15 -9.33
C ASP A 40 5.07 -7.77 -9.08
N HIS A 41 4.18 -8.19 -9.98
CA HIS A 41 2.73 -7.89 -9.98
C HIS A 41 2.34 -6.40 -10.05
N SER A 42 3.23 -5.50 -10.50
CA SER A 42 2.87 -4.11 -10.79
C SER A 42 1.95 -3.97 -12.02
N PRO A 43 0.98 -3.06 -12.04
CA PRO A 43 0.63 -2.09 -10.99
C PRO A 43 -0.35 -2.63 -9.93
N ASP A 44 -0.90 -3.83 -10.11
CA ASP A 44 -1.96 -4.37 -9.25
C ASP A 44 -1.51 -4.56 -7.81
N ARG A 45 -0.21 -4.80 -7.59
CA ARG A 45 0.38 -4.90 -6.24
C ARG A 45 0.03 -3.74 -5.32
N TRP A 46 0.18 -2.49 -5.76
CA TRP A 46 -0.19 -1.35 -4.92
C TRP A 46 -1.69 -1.03 -4.96
N ARG A 47 -2.41 -1.38 -6.04
CA ARG A 47 -3.86 -1.22 -6.12
C ARG A 47 -4.59 -2.11 -5.11
N VAL A 48 -4.20 -3.39 -5.04
CA VAL A 48 -4.70 -4.34 -4.04
C VAL A 48 -4.43 -3.81 -2.64
N ILE A 49 -3.20 -3.36 -2.35
CA ILE A 49 -2.87 -2.77 -1.05
C ILE A 49 -3.76 -1.56 -0.73
N GLN A 50 -3.97 -0.65 -1.68
CA GLN A 50 -4.82 0.53 -1.49
C GLN A 50 -6.28 0.16 -1.21
N GLU A 51 -6.82 -0.87 -1.87
CA GLU A 51 -8.17 -1.39 -1.61
C GLU A 51 -8.27 -1.99 -0.21
N ILE A 52 -7.30 -2.84 0.18
CA ILE A 52 -7.22 -3.44 1.52
C ILE A 52 -7.14 -2.37 2.60
N LEU A 53 -6.35 -1.31 2.41
CA LEU A 53 -6.28 -0.21 3.38
C LEU A 53 -7.60 0.55 3.52
N GLY A 54 -8.39 0.66 2.45
CA GLY A 54 -9.75 1.19 2.50
C GLY A 54 -10.67 0.31 3.37
N LEU A 55 -10.60 -1.01 3.20
CA LEU A 55 -11.37 -1.96 4.02
C LEU A 55 -10.92 -1.96 5.49
N VAL A 56 -9.61 -1.90 5.75
CA VAL A 56 -9.08 -1.80 7.12
C VAL A 56 -9.60 -0.54 7.79
N ALA A 57 -9.59 0.62 7.12
CA ALA A 57 -10.13 1.86 7.68
C ALA A 57 -11.62 1.73 8.03
N ARG A 58 -12.44 1.16 7.12
CA ARG A 58 -13.87 0.91 7.33
C ARG A 58 -14.13 0.01 8.54
N PHE A 59 -13.53 -1.18 8.56
CA PHE A 59 -13.80 -2.15 9.63
C PHE A 59 -13.17 -1.76 10.96
N SER A 60 -12.12 -0.94 10.96
CA SER A 60 -11.57 -0.33 12.18
C SER A 60 -12.58 0.56 12.90
N ALA A 61 -13.39 1.32 12.17
CA ALA A 61 -14.46 2.14 12.76
C ALA A 61 -15.49 1.28 13.50
N GLU A 62 -15.86 0.14 12.93
CA GLU A 62 -16.78 -0.79 13.56
C GLU A 62 -16.17 -1.45 14.78
N VAL A 63 -14.93 -1.97 14.66
CA VAL A 63 -14.21 -2.62 15.76
C VAL A 63 -13.91 -1.65 16.89
N LYS A 64 -13.71 -0.35 16.63
CA LYS A 64 -13.56 0.67 17.68
C LYS A 64 -14.78 0.75 18.59
N ARG A 65 -15.99 0.52 18.06
CA ARG A 65 -17.24 0.51 18.86
C ARG A 65 -17.33 -0.73 19.74
N ASP A 66 -16.93 -1.88 19.21
CA ASP A 66 -17.01 -3.17 19.89
C ASP A 66 -15.88 -3.37 20.92
N LEU A 67 -14.66 -2.91 20.59
CA LEU A 67 -13.44 -3.07 21.36
C LEU A 67 -12.72 -1.70 21.54
N PRO A 68 -13.32 -0.75 22.29
CA PRO A 68 -12.81 0.63 22.39
C PRO A 68 -11.42 0.74 23.02
N GLN A 69 -10.98 -0.31 23.74
CA GLN A 69 -9.70 -0.39 24.43
C GLN A 69 -8.59 -1.04 23.61
N SER A 70 -8.94 -1.76 22.55
CA SER A 70 -8.01 -2.59 21.78
C SER A 70 -7.47 -1.87 20.53
N LEU A 71 -8.00 -0.69 20.24
CA LEU A 71 -7.71 0.09 19.03
C LEU A 71 -7.56 1.58 19.36
N ASP A 72 -6.51 2.21 18.86
CA ASP A 72 -6.41 3.65 18.74
C ASP A 72 -6.96 4.07 17.38
N TYR A 73 -7.92 4.99 17.35
CA TYR A 73 -8.66 5.36 16.15
C TYR A 73 -8.97 6.85 16.20
N ASP A 74 -8.39 7.61 15.27
CA ASP A 74 -8.54 9.06 15.14
C ASP A 74 -9.21 9.40 13.81
N ASP A 75 -10.49 9.76 13.89
CA ASP A 75 -11.37 10.17 12.80
C ASP A 75 -11.80 11.65 12.90
N ARG A 76 -11.08 12.48 13.68
CA ARG A 76 -11.47 13.88 13.95
C ARG A 76 -11.48 14.80 12.72
N ARG A 77 -11.05 14.33 11.54
CA ARG A 77 -10.99 15.13 10.31
C ARG A 77 -11.81 14.48 9.20
N ASP A 78 -12.89 15.14 8.81
CA ASP A 78 -13.77 14.70 7.73
C ASP A 78 -13.01 14.54 6.40
N GLY A 79 -13.40 13.52 5.61
CA GLY A 79 -12.81 13.20 4.30
C GLY A 79 -11.41 12.59 4.35
N ARG A 80 -10.74 12.57 5.51
CA ARG A 80 -9.43 11.95 5.71
C ARG A 80 -9.58 10.49 6.14
N VAL A 81 -8.72 9.61 5.63
CA VAL A 81 -8.61 8.24 6.15
C VAL A 81 -8.24 8.30 7.64
N PRO A 82 -8.98 7.61 8.53
CA PRO A 82 -8.73 7.63 9.96
C PRO A 82 -7.35 7.05 10.28
N LYS A 83 -6.67 7.62 11.27
CA LYS A 83 -5.42 7.01 11.78
C LYS A 83 -5.79 5.84 12.67
N VAL A 84 -5.18 4.69 12.41
CA VAL A 84 -5.43 3.45 13.14
C VAL A 84 -4.14 2.95 13.78
N ARG A 85 -4.17 2.58 15.06
CA ARG A 85 -3.15 1.71 15.69
C ARG A 85 -3.83 0.54 16.39
N ILE A 86 -3.36 -0.66 16.11
CA ILE A 86 -3.83 -1.89 16.75
C ILE A 86 -3.03 -2.07 18.03
N LEU A 87 -3.72 -2.04 19.19
CA LEU A 87 -3.07 -2.12 20.50
C LEU A 87 -3.07 -3.55 21.06
N ARG A 88 -4.07 -4.37 20.69
CA ARG A 88 -4.25 -5.73 21.21
C ARG A 88 -4.61 -6.74 20.09
N PRO A 89 -4.25 -8.03 20.26
CA PRO A 89 -4.48 -9.06 19.24
C PRO A 89 -5.95 -9.38 18.93
N ASP A 90 -6.87 -9.09 19.85
CA ASP A 90 -8.31 -9.25 19.67
C ASP A 90 -8.87 -8.28 18.60
N ALA A 91 -8.44 -7.02 18.62
CA ALA A 91 -8.78 -6.05 17.58
C ALA A 91 -8.16 -6.43 16.22
N GLU A 92 -6.89 -6.86 16.22
CA GLU A 92 -6.22 -7.36 15.00
C GLU A 92 -7.06 -8.45 14.33
N LYS A 93 -7.38 -9.48 15.11
CA LYS A 93 -8.18 -10.61 14.65
C LYS A 93 -9.54 -10.16 14.14
N ALA A 94 -10.24 -9.32 14.90
CA ALA A 94 -11.57 -8.84 14.52
C ALA A 94 -11.56 -8.04 13.20
N ILE A 95 -10.58 -7.15 13.01
CA ILE A 95 -10.45 -6.36 11.77
C ILE A 95 -10.14 -7.29 10.59
N PHE A 96 -9.12 -8.15 10.73
CA PHE A 96 -8.67 -9.00 9.62
C PHE A 96 -9.70 -10.08 9.26
N ASP A 97 -10.41 -10.63 10.23
CA ASP A 97 -11.52 -11.55 9.97
C ASP A 97 -12.65 -10.88 9.17
N ARG A 98 -13.04 -9.65 9.52
CA ARG A 98 -14.06 -8.89 8.77
C ARG A 98 -13.59 -8.55 7.35
N VAL A 99 -12.37 -8.03 7.20
CA VAL A 99 -11.80 -7.68 5.88
C VAL A 99 -11.74 -8.91 4.98
N THR A 100 -11.15 -10.01 5.44
CA THR A 100 -10.99 -11.22 4.62
C THR A 100 -12.31 -11.93 4.33
N THR A 101 -13.27 -11.87 5.25
CA THR A 101 -14.64 -12.38 5.01
C THR A 101 -15.32 -11.57 3.91
N PHE A 102 -15.27 -10.23 4.00
CA PHE A 102 -15.83 -9.34 2.99
C PHE A 102 -15.23 -9.63 1.60
N ILE A 103 -13.91 -9.70 1.48
CA ILE A 103 -13.22 -10.01 0.22
C ILE A 103 -13.67 -11.35 -0.36
N CYS A 104 -13.76 -12.40 0.47
CA CYS A 104 -14.22 -13.71 0.01
C CYS A 104 -15.71 -13.72 -0.39
N GLU A 105 -16.53 -12.81 0.15
CA GLU A 105 -17.95 -12.70 -0.16
C GLU A 105 -18.25 -11.83 -1.38
N THR A 106 -17.49 -10.75 -1.59
CA THR A 106 -17.73 -9.74 -2.64
C THR A 106 -16.76 -9.81 -3.82
N GLY A 107 -15.56 -10.34 -3.60
CA GLY A 107 -14.44 -10.25 -4.54
C GLY A 107 -13.74 -8.90 -4.44
N MET A 108 -12.71 -8.71 -5.27
CA MET A 108 -11.99 -7.45 -5.48
C MET A 108 -11.62 -7.32 -6.97
N ASP A 109 -11.11 -6.16 -7.36
CA ASP A 109 -10.55 -5.95 -8.71
C ASP A 109 -9.45 -7.00 -9.00
N GLY A 110 -9.53 -7.69 -10.14
CA GLY A 110 -8.65 -8.80 -10.50
C GLY A 110 -8.76 -10.06 -9.63
N PHE A 111 -9.67 -10.11 -8.65
CA PHE A 111 -9.80 -11.22 -7.69
C PHE A 111 -11.24 -11.72 -7.52
N PRO A 112 -11.73 -12.55 -8.44
CA PRO A 112 -13.14 -12.96 -8.53
C PRO A 112 -13.53 -14.13 -7.61
N ILE A 113 -13.01 -14.12 -6.38
CA ILE A 113 -13.19 -15.21 -5.40
C ILE A 113 -14.66 -15.39 -4.98
N ALA A 114 -15.48 -14.33 -5.04
CA ALA A 114 -16.90 -14.37 -4.65
C ALA A 114 -17.74 -15.35 -5.48
N HIS A 115 -17.33 -15.61 -6.71
CA HIS A 115 -18.02 -16.56 -7.57
C HIS A 115 -17.73 -18.02 -7.17
N GLN A 116 -16.61 -18.27 -6.49
CA GLN A 116 -16.18 -19.63 -6.16
C GLN A 116 -17.05 -20.29 -5.09
N HIS A 117 -17.05 -21.63 -5.08
CA HIS A 117 -17.76 -22.43 -4.08
C HIS A 117 -17.34 -22.06 -2.65
N PRO A 118 -18.25 -22.05 -1.64
CA PRO A 118 -17.90 -21.84 -0.23
C PRO A 118 -16.68 -22.62 0.24
N THR A 119 -16.49 -23.87 -0.22
CA THR A 119 -15.30 -24.68 0.10
C THR A 119 -14.00 -24.03 -0.37
N VAL A 120 -13.96 -23.54 -1.61
CA VAL A 120 -12.78 -22.84 -2.16
C VAL A 120 -12.59 -21.51 -1.46
N ARG A 121 -13.66 -20.74 -1.24
CA ARG A 121 -13.62 -19.46 -0.51
C ARG A 121 -13.07 -19.64 0.90
N ASN A 122 -13.54 -20.65 1.64
CA ASN A 122 -13.06 -20.96 2.98
C ASN A 122 -11.60 -21.45 2.96
N ALA A 123 -11.21 -22.26 1.98
CA ALA A 123 -9.82 -22.71 1.82
C ALA A 123 -8.87 -21.54 1.52
N VAL A 124 -9.23 -20.66 0.59
CA VAL A 124 -8.47 -19.44 0.26
C VAL A 124 -8.41 -18.49 1.45
N ARG A 125 -9.53 -18.26 2.16
CA ARG A 125 -9.56 -17.43 3.36
C ARG A 125 -8.57 -17.95 4.41
N ARG A 126 -8.57 -19.26 4.67
CA ARG A 126 -7.59 -19.89 5.58
C ARG A 126 -6.17 -19.71 5.07
N TYR A 127 -5.93 -19.95 3.77
CA TYR A 127 -4.62 -19.77 3.15
C TYR A 127 -4.06 -18.35 3.29
N ILE A 128 -4.89 -17.32 3.21
CA ILE A 128 -4.40 -15.93 3.36
C ILE A 128 -4.30 -15.47 4.81
N THR A 129 -5.02 -16.09 5.76
CA THR A 129 -5.08 -15.65 7.17
C THR A 129 -4.24 -16.49 8.14
N GLN A 130 -4.02 -17.77 7.85
CA GLN A 130 -3.31 -18.68 8.73
C GLN A 130 -1.85 -18.80 8.33
N TRP A 131 -0.95 -18.52 9.27
CA TRP A 131 0.48 -18.71 9.06
C TRP A 131 0.82 -20.20 8.88
N ASP A 132 0.57 -21.01 9.92
CA ASP A 132 0.84 -22.44 9.94
C ASP A 132 -0.27 -23.21 9.22
N MET A 133 0.08 -23.88 8.12
CA MET A 133 -0.84 -24.60 7.24
C MET A 133 -0.37 -26.04 7.04
N SER A 134 -1.29 -27.01 7.08
CA SER A 134 -1.00 -28.39 6.73
C SER A 134 -0.88 -28.57 5.20
N GLY A 135 -0.13 -29.58 4.76
CA GLY A 135 -0.01 -29.89 3.32
C GLY A 135 -1.35 -30.09 2.61
N LYS A 136 -2.35 -30.66 3.30
CA LYS A 136 -3.71 -30.84 2.76
C LYS A 136 -4.43 -29.50 2.52
N GLU A 137 -4.26 -28.54 3.42
CA GLU A 137 -4.88 -27.21 3.28
C GLU A 137 -4.21 -26.39 2.18
N ILE A 138 -2.89 -26.53 2.02
CA ILE A 138 -2.14 -25.91 0.91
C ILE A 138 -2.62 -26.50 -0.41
N GLU A 139 -2.66 -27.83 -0.53
CA GLU A 139 -3.12 -28.51 -1.74
C GLU A 139 -4.57 -28.18 -2.11
N ALA A 140 -5.44 -27.96 -1.11
CA ALA A 140 -6.84 -27.59 -1.35
C ALA A 140 -6.99 -26.25 -2.11
N VAL A 141 -6.00 -25.36 -2.01
CA VAL A 141 -5.95 -24.11 -2.77
C VAL A 141 -5.10 -24.29 -4.03
N GLU A 142 -3.86 -24.76 -3.89
CA GLU A 142 -2.89 -24.79 -5.00
C GLU A 142 -3.23 -25.80 -6.10
N LYS A 143 -4.03 -26.83 -5.82
CA LYS A 143 -4.57 -27.76 -6.83
C LYS A 143 -5.99 -27.41 -7.29
N SER A 144 -6.58 -26.34 -6.76
CA SER A 144 -7.90 -25.89 -7.18
C SER A 144 -7.83 -25.16 -8.53
N ALA A 145 -8.94 -25.13 -9.27
CA ALA A 145 -9.03 -24.35 -10.52
C ALA A 145 -8.82 -22.85 -10.31
N PHE A 146 -8.94 -22.36 -9.07
CA PHE A 146 -8.73 -20.96 -8.71
C PHE A 146 -7.25 -20.61 -8.47
N TRP A 147 -6.34 -21.58 -8.42
CA TRP A 147 -4.90 -21.31 -8.43
C TRP A 147 -4.40 -21.18 -9.87
N HIS A 148 -4.66 -20.03 -10.45
CA HIS A 148 -4.42 -19.72 -11.86
C HIS A 148 -3.48 -18.52 -11.99
N GLU A 149 -2.83 -18.34 -13.15
CA GLU A 149 -1.89 -17.24 -13.40
C GLU A 149 -2.48 -15.84 -13.10
N SER A 150 -3.79 -15.68 -13.31
CA SER A 150 -4.52 -14.43 -13.04
C SER A 150 -4.80 -14.16 -11.56
N THR A 151 -4.82 -15.19 -10.70
CA THR A 151 -5.27 -15.09 -9.29
C THR A 151 -4.14 -15.39 -8.29
N ILE A 152 -3.12 -16.14 -8.69
CA ILE A 152 -2.04 -16.60 -7.81
C ILE A 152 -1.35 -15.44 -7.08
N ASN A 153 -1.04 -14.37 -7.80
CA ASN A 153 -0.36 -13.21 -7.24
C ASN A 153 -1.25 -12.42 -6.27
N HIS A 154 -2.55 -12.35 -6.51
CA HIS A 154 -3.51 -11.79 -5.56
C HIS A 154 -3.56 -12.63 -4.27
N ILE A 155 -3.65 -13.96 -4.36
CA ILE A 155 -3.68 -14.85 -3.18
C ILE A 155 -2.39 -14.69 -2.36
N LEU A 156 -1.23 -14.70 -3.03
CA LEU A 156 0.07 -14.59 -2.39
C LEU A 156 0.26 -13.21 -1.74
N LEU A 157 -0.12 -12.13 -2.40
CA LEU A 157 -0.05 -10.78 -1.83
C LEU A 157 -0.97 -10.65 -0.61
N LEU A 158 -2.21 -11.14 -0.68
CA LEU A 158 -3.12 -11.15 0.46
C LEU A 158 -2.57 -11.98 1.62
N ARG A 159 -1.97 -13.14 1.35
CA ARG A 159 -1.28 -13.94 2.36
C ARG A 159 -0.13 -13.16 3.00
N GLY A 160 0.64 -12.40 2.21
CA GLY A 160 1.67 -11.51 2.71
C GLY A 160 1.12 -10.45 3.66
N LEU A 161 0.03 -9.79 3.27
CA LEU A 161 -0.62 -8.74 4.05
C LEU A 161 -1.17 -9.24 5.38
N PHE A 162 -1.84 -10.40 5.38
CA PHE A 162 -2.51 -10.96 6.56
C PHE A 162 -1.66 -12.00 7.29
N ALA A 163 -1.52 -13.23 6.76
CA ALA A 163 -0.83 -14.32 7.44
C ALA A 163 0.67 -14.05 7.70
N SER A 164 1.38 -13.41 6.77
CA SER A 164 2.79 -13.04 6.97
C SER A 164 2.97 -11.75 7.79
N GLY A 165 1.89 -11.15 8.28
CA GLY A 165 1.94 -10.13 9.34
C GLY A 165 2.37 -8.73 8.91
N ILE A 166 2.32 -8.38 7.62
CA ILE A 166 2.69 -7.03 7.15
C ILE A 166 1.75 -5.97 7.74
N LEU A 167 0.43 -6.22 7.70
CA LEU A 167 -0.54 -5.30 8.27
C LEU A 167 -0.42 -5.26 9.80
N SER A 168 -0.25 -6.41 10.47
CA SER A 168 0.00 -6.46 11.93
C SER A 168 1.23 -5.62 12.29
N PHE A 169 2.33 -5.80 11.56
CA PHE A 169 3.57 -5.06 11.77
C PHE A 169 3.36 -3.55 11.61
N VAL A 170 2.74 -3.11 10.51
CA VAL A 170 2.53 -1.69 10.25
C VAL A 170 1.58 -1.06 11.28
N PHE A 171 0.42 -1.65 11.53
CA PHE A 171 -0.61 -1.04 12.38
C PHE A 171 -0.33 -1.19 13.88
N ALA A 172 0.42 -2.22 14.32
CA ALA A 172 0.75 -2.40 15.73
C ALA A 172 2.10 -1.80 16.12
N GLN A 173 3.11 -1.84 15.23
CA GLN A 173 4.49 -1.49 15.60
C GLN A 173 4.95 -0.14 15.06
N LYS A 174 4.46 0.31 13.90
CA LYS A 174 4.91 1.57 13.28
C LYS A 174 3.96 2.72 13.67
N ARG A 175 4.52 3.89 13.98
CA ARG A 175 3.74 5.11 14.24
C ARG A 175 4.15 6.18 13.24
N TRP A 176 3.18 6.75 12.54
CA TRP A 176 3.43 7.81 11.57
C TRP A 176 4.05 9.03 12.27
N ARG A 177 5.01 9.69 11.61
CA ARG A 177 5.88 10.74 12.13
C ARG A 177 6.85 10.33 13.24
N VAL A 178 6.78 9.10 13.77
CA VAL A 178 7.71 8.62 14.82
C VAL A 178 8.63 7.54 14.27
N SER A 179 8.06 6.54 13.60
CA SER A 179 8.78 5.42 13.00
C SER A 179 8.95 5.54 11.49
N TYR A 180 8.16 6.41 10.83
CA TYR A 180 8.20 6.60 9.39
C TYR A 180 7.51 7.90 8.94
N GLY A 181 7.87 8.37 7.75
CA GLY A 181 7.27 9.52 7.08
C GLY A 181 7.98 9.85 5.77
N LEU A 182 7.81 11.07 5.25
CA LEU A 182 8.56 11.58 4.09
C LEU A 182 9.83 12.28 4.56
N ASP A 183 10.83 12.33 3.68
CA ASP A 183 12.05 13.14 3.86
C ASP A 183 12.24 14.07 2.65
N PRO A 184 11.62 15.27 2.68
CA PRO A 184 11.72 16.23 1.57
C PRO A 184 13.10 16.89 1.47
N ASN A 185 13.89 16.84 2.53
CA ASN A 185 15.21 17.49 2.60
C ASN A 185 16.35 16.54 2.21
N ARG A 186 16.05 15.28 1.86
CA ARG A 186 17.03 14.30 1.41
C ARG A 186 17.70 14.78 0.12
N GLU A 187 19.03 14.69 0.07
CA GLU A 187 19.83 15.03 -1.11
C GLU A 187 19.34 14.29 -2.38
N LYS A 188 19.05 12.99 -2.24
CA LYS A 188 18.30 12.19 -3.23
C LYS A 188 16.84 12.14 -2.80
N THR A 189 16.03 13.07 -3.30
CA THR A 189 14.60 13.17 -2.95
C THR A 189 13.86 11.88 -3.28
N THR A 190 13.10 11.34 -2.33
CA THR A 190 12.16 10.24 -2.56
C THR A 190 10.77 10.63 -2.07
N LYS A 191 9.75 10.19 -2.79
CA LYS A 191 8.34 10.33 -2.41
C LYS A 191 7.81 9.11 -1.66
N LEU A 192 8.64 8.09 -1.44
CA LEU A 192 8.32 6.90 -0.65
C LEU A 192 8.52 7.17 0.85
N ALA A 193 7.80 6.41 1.69
CA ALA A 193 8.00 6.47 3.12
C ALA A 193 9.37 5.91 3.52
N VAL A 194 10.08 6.64 4.37
CA VAL A 194 11.40 6.28 4.92
C VAL A 194 11.31 6.04 6.43
N PRO A 195 12.22 5.23 7.01
CA PRO A 195 12.31 5.05 8.46
C PRO A 195 12.73 6.33 9.17
N PHE A 196 12.18 6.51 10.38
CA PHE A 196 12.53 7.62 11.27
C PHE A 196 13.25 7.07 12.50
N ARG A 197 14.33 7.76 12.90
CA ARG A 197 15.06 7.45 14.13
C ARG A 197 14.38 8.03 15.38
N ALA A 198 13.61 9.09 15.19
CA ALA A 198 12.79 9.73 16.21
C ALA A 198 11.67 10.54 15.55
N LYS A 199 10.76 11.09 16.36
CA LYS A 199 9.71 11.98 15.89
C LYS A 199 10.21 13.06 14.92
N ASP A 200 9.60 13.12 13.73
CA ASP A 200 9.88 14.05 12.62
C ASP A 200 11.35 14.09 12.19
N ASN A 201 12.11 13.06 12.54
CA ASN A 201 13.54 12.97 12.28
C ASN A 201 13.84 11.71 11.45
N PRO A 202 13.85 11.82 10.11
CA PRO A 202 14.13 10.71 9.22
C PRO A 202 15.54 10.16 9.46
N THR A 203 15.70 8.85 9.33
CA THR A 203 17.03 8.25 9.38
C THR A 203 17.75 8.58 8.06
N PRO A 204 18.92 9.26 8.11
CA PRO A 204 19.61 9.66 6.89
C PRO A 204 19.87 8.47 5.96
N ARG A 205 19.54 8.65 4.68
CA ARG A 205 19.80 7.70 3.58
C ARG A 205 19.18 6.30 3.71
N SER A 206 18.41 6.04 4.76
CA SER A 206 17.81 4.73 5.03
C SER A 206 16.45 4.59 4.35
N GLU A 207 16.13 3.36 3.96
CA GLU A 207 14.90 2.94 3.30
C GLU A 207 14.42 1.63 3.92
N PHE A 208 13.12 1.33 3.86
CA PHE A 208 12.65 0.00 4.28
C PHE A 208 13.04 -1.05 3.24
N SER A 209 13.51 -2.21 3.70
CA SER A 209 13.96 -3.29 2.82
C SER A 209 12.81 -4.08 2.16
N HIS A 210 11.61 -4.05 2.76
CA HIS A 210 10.47 -4.83 2.30
C HIS A 210 9.51 -4.01 1.42
N PRO A 211 9.31 -4.37 0.13
CA PRO A 211 8.52 -3.55 -0.81
C PRO A 211 7.07 -3.32 -0.37
N ASP A 212 6.37 -4.34 0.12
CA ASP A 212 4.97 -4.17 0.55
C ASP A 212 4.85 -3.35 1.85
N VAL A 213 5.87 -3.36 2.73
CA VAL A 213 5.92 -2.44 3.89
C VAL A 213 6.09 -1.02 3.38
N VAL A 214 6.99 -0.77 2.42
CA VAL A 214 7.17 0.55 1.79
C VAL A 214 5.86 1.04 1.19
N ILE A 215 5.14 0.22 0.41
CA ILE A 215 3.88 0.62 -0.23
C ILE A 215 2.84 0.97 0.83
N VAL A 216 2.62 0.11 1.83
CA VAL A 216 1.64 0.37 2.90
C VAL A 216 1.99 1.66 3.66
N LEU A 217 3.24 1.80 4.12
CA LEU A 217 3.67 2.99 4.88
C LEU A 217 3.62 4.27 4.04
N THR A 218 3.91 4.18 2.74
CA THR A 218 3.75 5.30 1.80
C THR A 218 2.29 5.70 1.71
N CYS A 219 1.38 4.76 1.43
CA CYS A 219 -0.05 5.04 1.40
C CYS A 219 -0.53 5.71 2.69
N LEU A 220 -0.20 5.14 3.85
CA LEU A 220 -0.57 5.71 5.15
C LEU A 220 0.00 7.12 5.37
N THR A 221 1.24 7.36 4.94
CA THR A 221 1.87 8.69 5.06
C THR A 221 1.10 9.76 4.32
N TYR A 222 0.65 9.49 3.08
CA TYR A 222 -0.13 10.44 2.31
C TYR A 222 -1.60 10.50 2.74
N TYR A 223 -2.19 9.39 3.17
CA TYR A 223 -3.53 9.38 3.76
C TYR A 223 -3.61 10.26 5.01
N TYR A 224 -2.58 10.22 5.84
CA TYR A 224 -2.52 11.00 7.09
C TYR A 224 -1.99 12.43 6.88
N GLY A 225 -1.05 12.62 5.95
CA GLY A 225 -0.44 13.92 5.63
C GLY A 225 -1.28 14.78 4.70
N GLY A 226 -1.99 14.15 3.76
CA GLY A 226 -2.61 14.76 2.59
C GLY A 226 -1.62 15.06 1.49
N LEU A 227 -2.13 15.44 0.32
CA LEU A 227 -1.33 16.01 -0.76
C LEU A 227 -1.03 17.49 -0.48
N ASP A 228 0.19 17.93 -0.77
CA ASP A 228 0.51 19.35 -0.86
C ASP A 228 -0.03 19.95 -2.17
N ASN A 229 0.06 21.28 -2.28
CA ASN A 229 -0.50 21.99 -3.43
C ASN A 229 0.19 21.59 -4.75
N GLU A 230 1.49 21.35 -4.76
CA GLU A 230 2.25 20.96 -5.96
C GLU A 230 1.90 19.54 -6.40
N ALA A 231 1.75 18.62 -5.45
CA ALA A 231 1.28 17.27 -5.70
C ALA A 231 -0.15 17.27 -6.25
N LEU A 232 -1.03 18.15 -5.76
CA LEU A 232 -2.38 18.33 -6.30
C LEU A 232 -2.35 18.87 -7.72
N PHE A 233 -1.60 19.94 -8.01
CA PHE A 233 -1.44 20.43 -9.38
C PHE A 233 -0.94 19.32 -10.32
N THR A 234 0.08 18.58 -9.89
CA THR A 234 0.60 17.43 -10.65
C THR A 234 -0.48 16.37 -10.89
N ALA A 235 -1.27 16.03 -9.87
CA ALA A 235 -2.35 15.05 -10.00
C ALA A 235 -3.43 15.52 -10.98
N PHE A 236 -3.81 16.81 -10.92
CA PHE A 236 -4.77 17.41 -11.85
C PHE A 236 -4.25 17.48 -13.28
N ASP A 237 -2.97 17.80 -13.49
CA ASP A 237 -2.35 17.81 -14.82
C ASP A 237 -2.37 16.43 -15.49
N LEU A 238 -2.19 15.36 -14.71
CA LEU A 238 -2.34 13.99 -15.18
C LEU A 238 -3.80 13.64 -15.45
N LEU A 239 -4.70 14.11 -14.57
CA LEU A 239 -6.13 13.85 -14.66
C LEU A 239 -6.74 14.45 -15.92
N ILE A 240 -6.43 15.70 -16.24
CA ILE A 240 -6.96 16.39 -17.44
C ILE A 240 -6.49 15.73 -18.74
N ARG A 241 -5.33 15.08 -18.72
CA ARG A 241 -4.82 14.30 -19.86
C ARG A 241 -5.39 12.88 -19.93
N SER A 242 -6.17 12.47 -18.93
CA SER A 242 -6.80 11.16 -18.86
C SER A 242 -8.16 11.23 -19.54
N ASP A 243 -8.48 10.23 -20.35
CA ASP A 243 -9.74 10.24 -21.11
C ASP A 243 -10.99 10.07 -20.21
N ASN A 244 -10.81 9.50 -19.02
CA ASN A 244 -11.83 9.36 -17.96
C ASN A 244 -11.71 10.41 -16.84
N ALA A 245 -11.22 11.62 -17.15
CA ALA A 245 -10.96 12.68 -16.18
C ALA A 245 -12.15 12.97 -15.25
N ASP A 246 -13.37 13.06 -15.80
CA ASP A 246 -14.58 13.31 -15.02
C ASP A 246 -14.90 12.22 -14.02
N LEU A 247 -14.86 10.95 -14.45
CA LEU A 247 -15.19 9.81 -13.60
C LEU A 247 -14.22 9.68 -12.43
N GLU A 248 -12.93 9.84 -12.71
CA GLU A 248 -11.88 9.84 -11.69
C GLU A 248 -12.05 11.04 -10.73
N TYR A 249 -12.39 12.23 -11.25
CA TYR A 249 -12.64 13.40 -10.41
C TYR A 249 -13.85 13.24 -9.49
N GLN A 250 -14.94 12.62 -9.96
CA GLN A 250 -16.11 12.38 -9.11
C GLN A 250 -15.76 11.55 -7.87
N GLU A 251 -14.87 10.56 -8.00
CA GLU A 251 -14.41 9.78 -6.85
C GLU A 251 -13.57 10.62 -5.88
N TRP A 252 -12.82 11.61 -6.37
CA TRP A 252 -12.07 12.53 -5.52
C TRP A 252 -13.01 13.37 -4.67
N VAL A 253 -14.11 13.82 -5.27
CA VAL A 253 -15.10 14.71 -4.67
C VAL A 253 -16.09 13.97 -3.77
N LYS A 254 -16.36 12.68 -4.02
CA LYS A 254 -17.29 11.84 -3.24
C LYS A 254 -17.01 11.84 -1.73
N ALA A 255 -15.73 11.90 -1.35
CA ALA A 255 -15.31 11.96 0.05
C ALA A 255 -15.37 13.36 0.67
N SER A 256 -15.76 14.39 -0.10
CA SER A 256 -15.70 15.80 0.29
C SER A 256 -17.07 16.48 0.18
N PRO A 257 -17.92 16.36 1.21
CA PRO A 257 -19.26 16.96 1.19
C PRO A 257 -19.24 18.50 1.20
N THR A 258 -18.10 19.12 1.53
CA THR A 258 -17.93 20.58 1.66
C THR A 258 -17.53 21.27 0.36
N ILE A 259 -17.32 20.52 -0.72
CA ILE A 259 -16.92 21.12 -1.99
C ILE A 259 -18.04 22.01 -2.57
N PRO A 260 -17.72 23.23 -3.05
CA PRO A 260 -18.73 24.06 -3.71
C PRO A 260 -19.30 23.39 -4.96
N ASP A 261 -20.60 23.57 -5.23
CA ASP A 261 -21.29 22.95 -6.38
C ASP A 261 -20.61 23.24 -7.71
N ALA A 262 -20.04 24.44 -7.87
CA ALA A 262 -19.30 24.85 -9.06
C ALA A 262 -18.07 23.96 -9.37
N PHE A 263 -17.52 23.29 -8.35
CA PHE A 263 -16.33 22.45 -8.47
C PHE A 263 -16.65 20.96 -8.30
N LYS A 264 -17.92 20.54 -8.36
CA LYS A 264 -18.25 19.11 -8.34
C LYS A 264 -17.84 18.39 -9.62
N HIS A 265 -17.71 19.10 -10.73
CA HIS A 265 -17.28 18.57 -12.02
C HIS A 265 -15.93 19.15 -12.43
N ILE A 266 -15.12 18.38 -13.17
CA ILE A 266 -13.75 18.80 -13.48
C ILE A 266 -13.73 20.04 -14.39
N GLN A 267 -14.73 20.21 -15.26
CA GLN A 267 -14.87 21.36 -16.14
C GLN A 267 -15.05 22.68 -15.36
N GLY A 268 -15.52 22.60 -14.10
CA GLY A 268 -15.64 23.75 -13.21
C GLY A 268 -14.32 24.20 -12.60
N VAL A 269 -13.27 23.37 -12.66
CA VAL A 269 -11.96 23.65 -12.06
C VAL A 269 -11.03 24.31 -13.08
N ASN A 270 -10.71 25.58 -12.88
CA ASN A 270 -9.73 26.30 -13.70
C ASN A 270 -8.34 26.26 -13.07
N LEU A 271 -7.49 25.31 -13.48
CA LEU A 271 -6.12 25.17 -12.96
C LEU A 271 -5.22 26.40 -13.18
N LYS A 272 -5.56 27.28 -14.12
CA LYS A 272 -4.80 28.54 -14.33
C LYS A 272 -5.04 29.54 -13.22
N ASP A 273 -6.15 29.43 -12.49
CA ASP A 273 -6.43 30.24 -11.31
C ASP A 273 -5.91 29.54 -10.05
N HIS A 274 -4.59 29.65 -9.84
CA HIS A 274 -3.92 29.02 -8.70
C HIS A 274 -4.51 29.46 -7.36
N VAL A 275 -4.94 30.72 -7.23
CA VAL A 275 -5.47 31.25 -5.97
C VAL A 275 -6.82 30.59 -5.66
N GLN A 276 -7.70 30.46 -6.65
CA GLN A 276 -8.97 29.75 -6.49
C GLN A 276 -8.74 28.28 -6.15
N CYS A 277 -7.83 27.60 -6.84
CA CYS A 277 -7.50 26.20 -6.57
C CYS A 277 -7.03 26.01 -5.12
N VAL A 278 -6.03 26.78 -4.68
CA VAL A 278 -5.42 26.64 -3.35
C VAL A 278 -6.38 27.03 -2.23
N SER A 279 -7.26 28.02 -2.45
CA SER A 279 -8.14 28.52 -1.40
C SER A 279 -9.49 27.78 -1.31
N GLN A 280 -10.02 27.26 -2.42
CA GLN A 280 -11.39 26.72 -2.47
C GLN A 280 -11.46 25.24 -2.84
N VAL A 281 -10.58 24.74 -3.71
CA VAL A 281 -10.68 23.36 -4.24
C VAL A 281 -9.77 22.41 -3.46
N PHE A 282 -8.50 22.76 -3.32
CA PHE A 282 -7.47 21.91 -2.71
C PHE A 282 -7.76 21.58 -1.24
N PRO A 283 -8.27 22.50 -0.39
CA PRO A 283 -8.62 22.14 0.99
C PRO A 283 -9.65 21.03 1.09
N CYS A 284 -10.57 20.93 0.12
CA CYS A 284 -11.61 19.92 0.05
C CYS A 284 -11.09 18.56 -0.46
N ILE A 285 -10.06 18.55 -1.31
CA ILE A 285 -9.61 17.34 -2.02
C ILE A 285 -8.32 16.75 -1.45
N LYS A 286 -7.48 17.54 -0.77
CA LYS A 286 -6.14 17.12 -0.34
C LYS A 286 -6.09 15.88 0.55
N TYR A 287 -7.18 15.53 1.22
CA TYR A 287 -7.31 14.33 2.05
C TYR A 287 -8.13 13.21 1.41
N SER A 288 -8.68 13.44 0.22
CA SER A 288 -9.44 12.44 -0.51
C SER A 288 -8.56 11.24 -0.82
N LYS A 289 -8.96 10.07 -0.30
CA LYS A 289 -8.25 8.81 -0.56
C LYS A 289 -8.12 8.55 -2.06
N ALA A 290 -9.16 8.80 -2.84
CA ALA A 290 -9.14 8.58 -4.29
C ALA A 290 -8.12 9.48 -5.01
N ALA A 291 -8.03 10.76 -4.63
CA ALA A 291 -7.02 11.68 -5.18
C ALA A 291 -5.60 11.25 -4.81
N ILE A 292 -5.41 10.82 -3.56
CA ILE A 292 -4.12 10.31 -3.08
C ILE A 292 -3.75 9.01 -3.81
N ASP A 293 -4.66 8.06 -3.92
CA ASP A 293 -4.43 6.78 -4.62
C ASP A 293 -4.03 7.01 -6.07
N TYR A 294 -4.72 7.94 -6.76
CA TYR A 294 -4.44 8.32 -8.13
C TYR A 294 -3.02 8.89 -8.27
N TYR A 295 -2.66 9.86 -7.42
CA TYR A 295 -1.32 10.45 -7.41
C TYR A 295 -0.25 9.40 -7.10
N LEU A 296 -0.45 8.57 -6.08
CA LEU A 296 0.50 7.52 -5.70
C LEU A 296 0.72 6.50 -6.81
N CYS A 297 -0.35 6.02 -7.43
CA CYS A 297 -0.27 5.04 -8.52
C CYS A 297 0.50 5.58 -9.72
N ARG A 298 0.19 6.81 -10.16
CA ARG A 298 0.67 7.35 -11.44
C ARG A 298 1.98 8.12 -11.34
N MET A 299 2.32 8.65 -10.16
CA MET A 299 3.55 9.45 -9.97
C MET A 299 4.55 8.81 -9.05
N VAL A 300 4.13 8.30 -7.89
CA VAL A 300 5.07 7.83 -6.86
C VAL A 300 5.51 6.40 -7.16
N PHE A 301 4.59 5.44 -7.10
CA PHE A 301 4.93 4.03 -7.31
C PHE A 301 5.34 3.72 -8.75
N ALA A 302 4.65 4.33 -9.73
CA ALA A 302 5.03 4.17 -11.13
C ALA A 302 6.47 4.62 -11.42
N LYS A 303 7.04 5.57 -10.69
CA LYS A 303 8.41 6.05 -10.88
C LYS A 303 9.41 5.38 -9.95
N GLU A 304 9.11 5.32 -8.65
CA GLU A 304 10.08 4.99 -7.60
C GLU A 304 9.99 3.55 -7.09
N SER A 305 8.85 2.85 -7.27
CA SER A 305 8.73 1.43 -6.88
C SER A 305 9.39 0.52 -7.92
N ARG A 306 10.71 0.38 -7.77
CA ARG A 306 11.59 -0.38 -8.65
C ARG A 306 12.45 -1.37 -7.86
N GLU A 307 12.83 -2.45 -8.52
CA GLU A 307 13.75 -3.46 -7.99
C GLU A 307 14.90 -3.71 -8.96
N PHE A 308 15.97 -4.29 -8.43
CA PHE A 308 17.12 -4.77 -9.19
C PHE A 308 17.20 -6.29 -9.04
N PRO A 309 17.75 -7.02 -10.04
CA PRO A 309 17.81 -8.47 -9.96
C PRO A 309 18.71 -8.94 -8.81
N HIS A 310 19.83 -8.25 -8.57
CA HIS A 310 20.80 -8.65 -7.56
C HIS A 310 21.26 -7.48 -6.70
N LYS A 311 21.79 -7.81 -5.52
CA LYS A 311 22.46 -6.88 -4.61
C LYS A 311 23.76 -7.43 -4.06
N LEU A 312 24.59 -6.53 -3.56
CA LEU A 312 25.68 -6.80 -2.64
C LEU A 312 25.35 -6.14 -1.31
N SER A 313 25.52 -6.86 -0.20
CA SER A 313 25.15 -6.36 1.12
C SER A 313 26.33 -6.36 2.07
N ALA A 314 26.39 -5.35 2.93
CA ALA A 314 27.28 -5.26 4.08
C ALA A 314 26.50 -4.80 5.32
N SER A 315 26.93 -5.22 6.52
CA SER A 315 26.23 -4.97 7.78
C SER A 315 27.20 -4.69 8.93
N GLY A 316 26.68 -4.53 10.15
CA GLY A 316 27.50 -4.41 11.36
C GLY A 316 28.49 -5.58 11.57
N TRP A 317 28.22 -6.76 10.97
CA TRP A 317 29.16 -7.89 10.99
C TRP A 317 30.46 -7.62 10.24
N ASP A 318 30.38 -6.89 9.12
CA ASP A 318 31.56 -6.53 8.32
C ASP A 318 32.43 -5.49 9.02
N LEU A 319 31.81 -4.58 9.78
CA LEU A 319 32.49 -3.60 10.63
C LEU A 319 33.13 -4.24 11.87
N GLY A 320 32.43 -5.18 12.50
CA GLY A 320 32.87 -5.87 13.72
C GLY A 320 33.79 -7.07 13.49
N LYS A 321 34.22 -7.32 12.24
CA LYS A 321 35.05 -8.49 11.90
C LYS A 321 36.39 -8.47 12.62
N GLN A 322 36.91 -9.65 12.95
CA GLN A 322 38.27 -9.76 13.50
C GLN A 322 39.34 -9.33 12.49
N LYS A 323 40.18 -8.37 12.88
CA LYS A 323 41.36 -7.88 12.13
C LYS A 323 42.66 -8.24 12.86
N GLN A 324 43.81 -7.98 12.21
CA GLN A 324 45.13 -8.18 12.83
C GLN A 324 45.35 -7.24 14.03
N ASN A 325 44.91 -5.99 13.93
CA ASN A 325 44.86 -5.06 15.06
C ASN A 325 43.46 -5.06 15.68
N PRO A 326 43.33 -4.88 17.01
CA PRO A 326 42.06 -5.01 17.70
C PRO A 326 41.10 -3.85 17.41
N THR A 327 39.92 -4.17 16.88
CA THR A 327 38.76 -3.26 16.82
C THR A 327 38.25 -2.99 18.24
N THR A 328 38.04 -1.72 18.59
CA THR A 328 37.59 -1.30 19.93
C THR A 328 36.29 -0.51 19.82
N GLY A 329 35.23 -0.98 20.49
CA GLY A 329 33.94 -0.30 20.57
C GLY A 329 33.71 0.32 21.96
N PHE A 330 33.05 1.46 22.01
CA PHE A 330 32.55 2.09 23.24
C PHE A 330 31.02 2.18 23.19
N SER A 331 30.36 1.85 24.29
CA SER A 331 28.92 2.06 24.45
C SER A 331 28.62 2.44 25.89
N GLY A 332 27.63 3.32 26.06
CA GLY A 332 27.11 3.68 27.38
C GLY A 332 26.20 2.61 28.00
N THR A 333 25.83 1.57 27.25
CA THR A 333 24.95 0.50 27.73
C THR A 333 25.44 -0.88 27.31
N ASN A 334 24.77 -1.93 27.79
CA ASN A 334 25.14 -3.31 27.48
C ASN A 334 23.97 -4.24 27.13
N ASP A 335 22.77 -3.70 26.89
CA ASP A 335 21.61 -4.55 26.55
C ASP A 335 21.78 -5.18 25.15
N SER A 336 22.47 -4.52 24.21
CA SER A 336 22.70 -4.98 22.83
C SER A 336 23.74 -6.09 22.68
N ARG A 337 24.42 -6.50 23.77
CA ARG A 337 25.50 -7.50 23.75
C ARG A 337 25.15 -8.83 23.09
N TYR A 338 23.86 -9.17 23.07
CA TYR A 338 23.35 -10.42 22.52
C TYR A 338 23.17 -10.40 21.00
N VAL A 339 23.22 -9.23 20.38
CA VAL A 339 23.07 -9.03 18.93
C VAL A 339 24.34 -8.41 18.30
N LEU A 340 25.45 -8.37 19.04
CA LEU A 340 26.76 -8.02 18.49
C LEU A 340 27.28 -9.13 17.56
N PRO A 341 28.13 -8.79 16.56
CA PRO A 341 28.88 -9.78 15.80
C PRO A 341 29.68 -10.72 16.71
N LEU A 342 29.82 -12.00 16.36
CA LEU A 342 30.47 -13.01 17.22
C LEU A 342 31.93 -12.69 17.57
N ASP A 343 32.62 -11.98 16.68
CA ASP A 343 34.02 -11.58 16.89
C ASP A 343 34.14 -10.43 17.93
N MET A 344 33.06 -9.68 18.16
CA MET A 344 33.02 -8.59 19.14
C MET A 344 32.65 -9.14 20.53
N LYS A 345 33.54 -8.91 21.50
CA LYS A 345 33.36 -9.36 22.89
C LYS A 345 33.16 -8.17 23.80
N GLN A 346 32.08 -8.18 24.58
CA GLN A 346 31.87 -7.19 25.62
C GLN A 346 32.92 -7.35 26.73
N LEU A 347 33.51 -6.22 27.13
CA LEU A 347 34.43 -6.13 28.26
C LEU A 347 33.77 -5.35 29.39
N ASP A 348 33.40 -6.02 30.48
CA ASP A 348 32.88 -5.36 31.67
C ASP A 348 34.03 -4.84 32.54
N ILE A 349 34.15 -3.52 32.65
CA ILE A 349 35.13 -2.86 33.51
C ILE A 349 34.69 -2.99 34.98
N PRO A 350 35.48 -3.62 35.88
CA PRO A 350 35.08 -3.86 37.27
C PRO A 350 34.63 -2.60 38.01
N GLU A 351 35.32 -1.49 37.79
CA GLU A 351 35.04 -0.19 38.40
C GLU A 351 33.66 0.36 38.00
N GLN A 352 33.15 -0.02 36.83
CA GLN A 352 31.88 0.46 36.27
C GLN A 352 30.76 -0.58 36.36
N LYS A 353 31.01 -1.80 36.85
CA LYS A 353 30.01 -2.87 36.89
C LYS A 353 28.73 -2.52 37.66
N HIS A 354 28.82 -1.61 38.63
CA HIS A 354 27.71 -1.18 39.47
C HIS A 354 26.81 -0.12 38.81
N THR A 355 27.22 0.53 37.71
CA THR A 355 26.52 1.69 37.15
C THR A 355 25.10 1.36 36.67
N ASN A 356 24.90 0.21 36.02
CA ASN A 356 23.57 -0.23 35.59
C ASN A 356 22.60 -0.39 36.77
N ALA A 357 23.06 -0.92 37.90
CA ALA A 357 22.25 -1.07 39.11
C ALA A 357 22.01 0.28 39.79
N LEU A 358 23.03 1.16 39.79
CA LEU A 358 22.98 2.47 40.42
C LEU A 358 21.90 3.36 39.81
N VAL A 359 21.74 3.36 38.48
CA VAL A 359 20.70 4.19 37.86
C VAL A 359 19.29 3.66 38.18
N LEU A 360 19.12 2.34 38.23
CA LEU A 360 17.84 1.75 38.66
C LEU A 360 17.55 2.06 40.13
N GLU A 361 18.57 2.04 41.00
CA GLU A 361 18.46 2.45 42.40
C GLU A 361 17.96 3.89 42.52
N TYR A 362 18.50 4.82 41.72
CA TYR A 362 18.03 6.21 41.69
C TYR A 362 16.58 6.34 41.24
N LEU A 363 16.15 5.55 40.24
CA LEU A 363 14.77 5.58 39.76
C LEU A 363 13.78 4.97 40.77
N LEU A 364 14.20 3.98 41.54
CA LEU A 364 13.38 3.33 42.56
C LEU A 364 13.26 4.13 43.87
N GLN A 365 13.94 5.27 44.00
CA GLN A 365 13.80 6.14 45.16
C GLN A 365 12.35 6.66 45.31
N PRO A 366 11.84 6.81 46.56
CA PRO A 366 10.44 7.12 46.85
C PRO A 366 10.00 8.52 46.39
N GLU A 367 10.94 9.43 46.12
CA GLU A 367 10.64 10.76 45.60
C GLU A 367 10.20 10.74 44.13
N ASN A 368 10.50 9.65 43.41
CA ASN A 368 10.02 9.45 42.05
C ASN A 368 8.59 8.88 42.07
N ALA A 369 7.77 9.36 41.15
CA ALA A 369 6.35 9.03 41.14
C ALA A 369 5.87 8.57 39.77
N ILE A 370 4.58 8.23 39.72
CA ILE A 370 3.87 7.95 38.48
C ILE A 370 2.66 8.89 38.36
N ALA A 371 2.27 9.20 37.13
CA ALA A 371 1.04 9.89 36.78
C ALA A 371 0.33 9.11 35.67
N VAL A 372 -0.86 8.59 35.97
CA VAL A 372 -1.70 7.88 35.00
C VAL A 372 -2.68 8.86 34.37
N VAL A 373 -2.91 8.72 33.06
CA VAL A 373 -3.86 9.57 32.32
C VAL A 373 -5.29 9.30 32.80
N ARG A 374 -6.03 10.36 33.14
CA ARG A 374 -7.42 10.22 33.61
C ARG A 374 -8.35 9.75 32.48
N PRO A 375 -9.30 8.83 32.77
CA PRO A 375 -10.18 8.23 31.77
C PRO A 375 -11.27 9.18 31.19
N GLU A 376 -11.44 10.38 31.74
CA GLU A 376 -12.47 11.34 31.30
C GLU A 376 -12.18 12.01 29.95
N VAL A 377 -10.96 11.89 29.41
CA VAL A 377 -10.62 12.37 28.07
C VAL A 377 -11.19 11.38 27.05
N LYS A 378 -12.31 11.75 26.40
CA LYS A 378 -12.98 10.93 25.39
C LYS A 378 -12.03 10.59 24.23
N GLY A 379 -11.57 9.35 24.20
CA GLY A 379 -11.07 8.66 23.00
C GLY A 379 -9.63 9.00 22.58
N ALA A 380 -8.82 7.96 22.45
CA ALA A 380 -7.58 7.89 21.66
C ALA A 380 -6.35 8.67 22.19
N ALA A 381 -5.26 7.93 22.44
CA ALA A 381 -3.91 8.37 22.81
C ALA A 381 -3.75 9.46 23.89
N LEU A 382 -2.53 9.66 24.39
CA LEU A 382 -2.21 10.88 25.13
C LEU A 382 -2.06 12.00 24.08
N ASP A 383 -3.09 12.81 23.83
CA ASP A 383 -2.90 13.97 22.96
C ASP A 383 -1.97 15.00 23.64
N SER A 384 -1.30 15.83 22.84
CA SER A 384 -0.25 16.72 23.36
C SER A 384 -0.81 17.75 24.36
N ARG A 385 -2.11 18.06 24.29
CA ARG A 385 -2.79 18.96 25.25
C ARG A 385 -3.06 18.26 26.57
N SER A 386 -3.51 17.01 26.56
CA SER A 386 -3.72 16.19 27.75
C SER A 386 -2.42 15.97 28.52
N LEU A 387 -1.28 15.83 27.81
CA LEU A 387 0.03 15.82 28.45
C LEU A 387 0.31 17.14 29.19
N LEU A 388 0.10 18.28 28.55
CA LEU A 388 0.29 19.59 29.18
C LEU A 388 -0.61 19.75 30.40
N ASP A 389 -1.90 19.47 30.27
CA ASP A 389 -2.86 19.52 31.36
C ASP A 389 -2.44 18.63 32.52
N MET A 390 -1.92 17.44 32.24
CA MET A 390 -1.37 16.56 33.28
C MET A 390 -0.17 17.20 33.98
N VAL A 391 0.81 17.70 33.23
CA VAL A 391 2.07 18.26 33.75
C VAL A 391 1.83 19.51 34.60
N ILE A 392 0.92 20.39 34.19
CA ILE A 392 0.61 21.65 34.90
C ILE A 392 -0.05 21.38 36.26
N ASN A 393 -0.79 20.27 36.39
CA ASN A 393 -1.48 19.89 37.62
C ASN A 393 -0.63 19.01 38.56
N MET A 394 0.67 18.82 38.26
CA MET A 394 1.56 18.02 39.10
C MET A 394 2.07 18.81 40.31
N ASP A 395 2.09 18.15 41.47
CA ASP A 395 2.72 18.67 42.71
C ASP A 395 3.84 17.71 43.17
N PRO A 396 5.08 18.21 43.41
CA PRO A 396 5.60 19.53 43.05
C PRO A 396 5.69 19.79 41.55
N ASN A 397 5.70 21.07 41.17
CA ASN A 397 5.74 21.56 39.79
C ASN A 397 6.88 20.93 38.97
N THR A 398 6.52 20.42 37.80
CA THR A 398 7.47 19.85 36.84
C THR A 398 8.06 20.95 35.96
N ARG A 399 9.40 21.01 35.89
CA ARG A 399 10.15 22.02 35.11
C ARG A 399 10.74 21.47 33.81
N VAL A 400 10.76 20.15 33.66
CA VAL A 400 11.36 19.45 32.51
C VAL A 400 10.36 18.44 31.95
N ILE A 401 10.23 18.38 30.63
CA ILE A 401 9.53 17.29 29.93
C ILE A 401 10.55 16.53 29.10
N LEU A 402 10.63 15.23 29.33
CA LEU A 402 11.45 14.28 28.60
C LEU A 402 10.50 13.40 27.77
N ASP A 403 10.29 13.75 26.50
CA ASP A 403 9.36 13.04 25.62
C ASP A 403 9.99 11.81 24.96
N VAL A 404 10.60 10.93 25.76
CA VAL A 404 11.24 9.71 25.28
C VAL A 404 10.24 8.70 24.69
N GLY A 405 8.95 8.80 25.07
CA GLY A 405 7.86 8.00 24.52
C GLY A 405 7.26 8.55 23.22
N ALA A 406 7.75 9.68 22.71
CA ALA A 406 7.23 10.39 21.53
C ALA A 406 5.71 10.60 21.57
N GLN A 407 5.20 11.16 22.66
CA GLN A 407 3.77 11.45 22.87
C GLN A 407 3.37 12.82 22.33
N VAL A 408 4.32 13.75 22.12
CA VAL A 408 4.03 15.06 21.54
C VAL A 408 3.98 14.96 20.01
N ILE A 409 2.98 14.29 19.43
CA ILE A 409 2.94 14.04 17.97
C ILE A 409 2.33 15.21 17.18
N GLU A 410 1.39 15.96 17.77
CA GLU A 410 0.58 16.93 17.03
C GLU A 410 1.28 18.27 16.79
N PHE A 411 2.16 18.66 17.71
CA PHE A 411 2.88 19.94 17.68
C PHE A 411 4.33 19.78 17.24
N THR A 412 4.88 20.80 16.60
CA THR A 412 6.34 21.01 16.55
C THR A 412 6.89 21.34 17.94
N ASN A 413 8.21 21.24 18.12
CA ASN A 413 8.84 21.55 19.40
C ASN A 413 8.60 23.01 19.82
N LEU A 414 8.62 23.94 18.85
CA LEU A 414 8.31 25.35 19.08
C LEU A 414 6.85 25.55 19.48
N GLU A 415 5.91 24.95 18.76
CA GLU A 415 4.48 25.07 19.07
C GLU A 415 4.16 24.52 20.46
N PHE A 416 4.71 23.34 20.80
CA PHE A 416 4.53 22.75 22.12
C PHE A 416 5.11 23.63 23.23
N SER A 417 6.34 24.13 23.05
CA SER A 417 7.00 25.02 24.00
C SER A 417 6.21 26.32 24.21
N LYS A 418 5.63 26.85 23.14
CA LYS A 418 4.78 28.05 23.18
C LYS A 418 3.48 27.81 23.95
N GLU A 419 2.82 26.67 23.75
CA GLU A 419 1.63 26.33 24.52
C GLU A 419 1.96 26.08 25.99
N TRP A 420 3.08 25.39 26.28
CA TRP A 420 3.50 25.13 27.66
C TRP A 420 3.84 26.42 28.43
N LEU A 421 4.57 27.36 27.82
CA LEU A 421 4.90 28.63 28.46
C LEU A 421 3.66 29.47 28.79
N LYS A 422 2.63 29.41 27.93
CA LYS A 422 1.39 30.16 28.15
C LYS A 422 0.65 29.73 29.42
N CYS A 423 0.86 28.50 29.90
CA CYS A 423 0.23 28.00 31.11
C CYS A 423 0.83 28.60 32.40
N TYR A 424 2.00 29.24 32.31
CA TYR A 424 2.70 29.87 33.44
C TYR A 424 2.68 31.39 33.40
N LYS A 425 1.80 32.01 32.62
CA LYS A 425 1.72 33.48 32.47
C LYS A 425 1.61 34.23 33.80
N ASP A 426 0.90 33.66 34.76
CA ASP A 426 0.63 34.28 36.06
C ASP A 426 1.75 34.02 37.10
N GLU A 427 2.77 33.22 36.78
CA GLU A 427 3.89 32.91 37.69
C GLU A 427 5.12 33.76 37.36
N GLU A 428 5.57 34.66 38.23
CA GLU A 428 6.66 35.60 37.91
C GLU A 428 8.04 34.95 37.73
N HIS A 429 8.29 33.73 38.20
CA HIS A 429 9.61 33.10 38.13
C HIS A 429 9.91 32.45 36.77
N THR A 430 8.88 31.99 36.05
CA THR A 430 9.04 31.20 34.81
C THR A 430 9.11 32.11 33.59
N GLN A 431 10.29 32.35 33.03
CA GLN A 431 10.50 33.38 32.02
C GLN A 431 10.66 32.86 30.59
N ALA A 432 11.10 31.61 30.42
CA ALA A 432 11.37 31.05 29.10
C ALA A 432 11.22 29.53 29.04
N VAL A 433 11.24 28.97 27.82
CA VAL A 433 11.29 27.52 27.55
C VAL A 433 12.46 27.23 26.63
N ILE A 434 13.24 26.22 26.98
CA ILE A 434 14.35 25.69 26.17
C ILE A 434 13.86 24.47 25.40
N PHE A 435 14.14 24.44 24.10
CA PHE A 435 13.77 23.35 23.19
C PHE A 435 14.76 23.26 22.02
N PHE A 436 14.65 22.22 21.19
CA PHE A 436 15.43 22.08 19.97
C PHE A 436 14.61 22.46 18.72
N ASN A 437 15.21 23.24 17.81
CA ASN A 437 14.60 23.56 16.52
C ASN A 437 14.80 22.43 15.49
N ASP A 438 14.26 22.61 14.28
CA ASP A 438 14.36 21.64 13.18
C ASP A 438 15.80 21.50 12.62
N SER A 439 16.72 22.38 13.03
CA SER A 439 18.15 22.36 12.66
C SER A 439 19.04 21.75 13.74
N ASP A 440 18.47 21.10 14.76
CA ASP A 440 19.18 20.46 15.88
C ASP A 440 19.95 21.47 16.76
N GLU A 441 19.44 22.71 16.86
CA GLU A 441 20.02 23.79 17.67
C GLU A 441 19.18 24.02 18.93
N ILE A 442 19.86 24.31 20.04
CA ILE A 442 19.22 24.60 21.33
C ILE A 442 18.72 26.04 21.33
N MET A 443 17.40 26.20 21.32
CA MET A 443 16.70 27.48 21.27
C MET A 443 16.01 27.80 22.60
N VAL A 444 15.80 29.09 22.83
CA VAL A 444 15.05 29.65 23.95
C VAL A 444 13.86 30.44 23.40
N LEU A 445 12.66 30.15 23.91
CA LEU A 445 11.45 30.93 23.68
C LEU A 445 11.11 31.71 24.96
N ASP A 446 11.11 33.04 24.90
CA ASP A 446 10.74 33.89 26.03
C ASP A 446 9.24 34.28 26.06
N ARG A 447 8.82 34.97 27.13
CA ARG A 447 7.44 35.49 27.27
C ARG A 447 7.01 36.49 26.21
N SER A 448 7.95 37.20 25.58
CA SER A 448 7.66 38.14 24.49
C SER A 448 7.36 37.41 23.18
N GLY A 449 7.67 36.11 23.12
CA GLY A 449 7.57 35.28 21.93
C GLY A 449 8.84 35.31 21.07
N LYS A 450 9.94 35.89 21.58
CA LYS A 450 11.23 35.91 20.90
C LYS A 450 11.87 34.53 21.00
N VAL A 451 12.43 34.08 19.88
CA VAL A 451 13.20 32.83 19.78
C VAL A 451 14.65 33.18 19.46
N GLU A 452 15.59 32.68 20.26
CA GLU A 452 17.04 32.89 20.07
C GLU A 452 17.84 31.67 20.54
N GLU A 453 19.09 31.54 20.11
CA GLU A 453 19.97 30.44 20.53
C GLU A 453 20.33 30.57 22.02
N LEU A 454 20.30 29.45 22.75
CA LEU A 454 20.58 29.41 24.19
C LEU A 454 21.92 30.04 24.53
N GLN A 455 22.97 29.79 23.74
CA GLN A 455 24.33 30.30 24.02
C GLN A 455 24.42 31.83 24.01
N THR A 456 23.55 32.50 23.24
CA THR A 456 23.52 33.96 23.11
C THR A 456 22.48 34.62 24.01
N SER A 457 21.63 33.81 24.62
CA SER A 457 20.51 34.25 25.46
C SER A 457 20.97 34.53 26.89
N PRO A 458 20.39 35.52 27.60
CA PRO A 458 20.63 35.70 29.03
C PRO A 458 20.21 34.46 29.86
N PHE A 459 19.36 33.60 29.29
CA PHE A 459 18.89 32.37 29.94
C PHE A 459 19.94 31.24 29.99
N ALA A 460 21.07 31.37 29.29
CA ALA A 460 22.19 30.41 29.38
C ALA A 460 22.66 30.20 30.83
N ASP A 461 22.72 31.30 31.60
CA ASP A 461 23.16 31.33 32.99
C ASP A 461 21.98 31.32 33.98
N GLN A 462 20.73 31.36 33.50
CA GLN A 462 19.50 31.47 34.30
C GLN A 462 18.55 30.31 34.02
N LEU A 463 19.11 29.10 33.95
CA LEU A 463 18.34 27.87 33.74
C LEU A 463 17.28 27.64 34.81
N ASP A 464 17.42 28.21 36.00
CA ASP A 464 16.44 28.14 37.09
C ASP A 464 15.08 28.78 36.74
N GLN A 465 15.06 29.78 35.86
CA GLN A 465 13.87 30.46 35.37
C GLN A 465 13.24 29.82 34.12
N CYS A 466 13.80 28.71 33.64
CA CYS A 466 13.42 28.10 32.36
C CYS A 466 12.66 26.79 32.51
N LEU A 467 11.63 26.57 31.70
CA LEU A 467 11.13 25.22 31.42
C LEU A 467 12.00 24.57 30.35
N ILE A 468 12.05 23.24 30.33
CA ILE A 468 12.89 22.52 29.36
C ILE A 468 12.09 21.40 28.73
N PHE A 469 12.00 21.44 27.40
CA PHE A 469 11.37 20.41 26.60
C PHE A 469 12.43 19.70 25.77
N LEU A 470 12.64 18.40 26.04
CA LEU A 470 13.45 17.52 25.21
C LEU A 470 12.53 16.51 24.55
N ASP A 471 12.50 16.52 23.23
CA ASP A 471 11.76 15.53 22.45
C ASP A 471 12.47 14.15 22.43
N GLU A 472 11.92 13.19 21.70
CA GLU A 472 12.49 11.85 21.58
C GLU A 472 13.96 11.86 21.10
N ALA A 473 14.30 12.67 20.09
CA ALA A 473 15.63 12.69 19.49
C ALA A 473 16.68 13.27 20.46
N HIS A 474 16.30 14.34 21.16
CA HIS A 474 17.21 15.11 22.01
C HIS A 474 17.23 14.64 23.47
N THR A 475 16.57 13.51 23.78
CA THR A 475 16.72 12.81 25.07
C THR A 475 18.00 11.97 25.16
N ARG A 476 18.75 11.82 24.06
CA ARG A 476 20.12 11.25 24.01
C ARG A 476 21.10 12.35 23.59
N GLY A 477 22.37 12.24 24.00
CA GLY A 477 23.44 13.18 23.61
C GLY A 477 23.40 14.57 24.28
N THR A 478 22.24 15.11 24.62
CA THR A 478 22.10 16.46 25.20
C THR A 478 22.67 16.58 26.61
N ASP A 479 23.38 17.67 26.91
CA ASP A 479 23.90 18.00 28.24
C ASP A 479 23.52 19.43 28.66
N LEU A 480 22.61 19.54 29.64
CA LEU A 480 22.18 20.81 30.22
C LEU A 480 22.45 20.79 31.73
N ARG A 481 22.96 21.91 32.27
CA ARG A 481 23.30 22.04 33.70
C ARG A 481 22.07 22.38 34.54
N LEU A 482 21.17 21.41 34.67
CA LEU A 482 19.87 21.60 35.32
C LEU A 482 20.00 21.89 36.83
N PRO A 483 19.17 22.79 37.39
CA PRO A 483 19.12 23.03 38.83
C PRO A 483 18.78 21.78 39.63
N ALA A 484 19.26 21.70 40.87
CA ALA A 484 19.16 20.49 41.68
C ALA A 484 17.73 20.19 42.16
N ASN A 485 16.83 21.17 42.15
CA ASN A 485 15.43 21.05 42.57
C ASN A 485 14.47 20.71 41.40
N TYR A 486 14.99 20.43 40.21
CA TYR A 486 14.16 20.18 39.04
C TYR A 486 13.54 18.78 39.07
N ARG A 487 12.25 18.73 38.73
CA ARG A 487 11.51 17.50 38.48
C ARG A 487 11.18 17.38 36.99
N ALA A 488 11.36 16.18 36.44
CA ALA A 488 11.05 15.88 35.05
C ALA A 488 9.81 14.98 34.87
N ALA A 489 8.91 15.34 33.98
CA ALA A 489 7.87 14.45 33.46
C ALA A 489 8.47 13.63 32.32
N VAL A 490 8.46 12.30 32.48
CA VAL A 490 9.00 11.35 31.50
C VAL A 490 7.84 10.66 30.81
N THR A 491 7.71 10.84 29.50
CA THR A 491 6.63 10.17 28.75
C THR A 491 7.01 8.73 28.43
N LEU A 492 6.05 7.81 28.51
CA LEU A 492 6.24 6.42 28.10
C LEU A 492 5.59 6.16 26.74
N GLY A 493 6.16 5.27 25.93
CA GLY A 493 5.65 4.95 24.60
C GLY A 493 5.86 3.50 24.21
N ALA A 494 5.17 3.05 23.16
CA ALA A 494 5.30 1.68 22.66
C ALA A 494 6.75 1.37 22.24
N ASN A 495 7.22 0.15 22.50
CA ASN A 495 8.58 -0.32 22.16
C ASN A 495 9.71 0.46 22.85
N LEU A 496 9.43 1.20 23.93
CA LEU A 496 10.45 1.91 24.69
C LEU A 496 11.26 0.92 25.54
N THR A 497 12.54 0.75 25.19
CA THR A 497 13.46 -0.14 25.91
C THR A 497 13.96 0.49 27.21
N LYS A 498 14.42 -0.35 28.15
CA LYS A 498 15.07 0.09 29.39
C LYS A 498 16.16 1.11 29.10
N ASP A 499 17.08 0.82 28.19
CA ASP A 499 18.24 1.68 27.93
C ASP A 499 17.84 3.08 27.48
N ARG A 500 16.90 3.20 26.54
CA ARG A 500 16.39 4.50 26.09
C ARG A 500 15.73 5.27 27.23
N LEU A 501 14.89 4.60 28.03
CA LEU A 501 14.22 5.20 29.19
C LEU A 501 15.24 5.72 30.21
N VAL A 502 16.22 4.88 30.57
CA VAL A 502 17.25 5.19 31.55
C VAL A 502 18.16 6.32 31.07
N GLN A 503 18.60 6.29 29.81
CA GLN A 503 19.43 7.34 29.22
C GLN A 503 18.73 8.70 29.18
N ALA A 504 17.42 8.71 28.90
CA ALA A 504 16.59 9.90 28.96
C ALA A 504 16.48 10.43 30.39
N CYS A 505 16.15 9.59 31.38
CA CYS A 505 16.11 10.00 32.78
C CYS A 505 17.45 10.57 33.26
N MET A 506 18.58 10.02 32.77
CA MET A 506 19.92 10.51 33.10
C MET A 506 20.29 11.86 32.46
N ARG A 507 19.39 12.49 31.67
CA ARG A 507 19.50 13.94 31.37
C ARG A 507 19.35 14.78 32.64
N MET A 508 18.65 14.26 33.65
CA MET A 508 18.67 14.76 35.02
C MET A 508 19.97 14.32 35.69
N ARG A 509 21.09 15.00 35.40
CA ARG A 509 22.44 14.61 35.88
C ARG A 509 22.59 14.52 37.40
N LYS A 510 21.69 15.13 38.17
CA LYS A 510 21.61 15.06 39.64
C LYS A 510 20.43 14.19 40.12
N LEU A 511 19.97 13.25 39.31
CA LEU A 511 18.95 12.27 39.68
C LEU A 511 19.39 11.50 40.94
N GLY A 512 18.50 11.39 41.92
CA GLY A 512 18.80 10.83 43.24
C GLY A 512 19.71 11.71 44.12
N LYS A 513 20.05 12.92 43.66
CA LYS A 513 20.81 13.97 44.36
C LYS A 513 20.07 15.31 44.30
N GLY A 514 18.76 15.27 44.49
CA GLY A 514 17.85 16.42 44.46
C GLY A 514 16.89 16.40 43.26
N GLN A 515 17.36 16.02 42.07
CA GLN A 515 16.49 15.93 40.91
C GLN A 515 15.68 14.65 40.94
N THR A 516 14.43 14.73 40.49
CA THR A 516 13.46 13.63 40.53
C THR A 516 12.71 13.49 39.20
N VAL A 517 12.04 12.36 39.03
CA VAL A 517 11.21 12.08 37.84
C VAL A 517 9.78 11.70 38.22
N ILE A 518 8.86 11.94 37.30
CA ILE A 518 7.51 11.41 37.33
C ILE A 518 7.18 10.79 35.98
N PHE A 519 6.84 9.50 35.98
CA PHE A 519 6.51 8.78 34.75
C PHE A 519 5.07 9.06 34.36
N CYS A 520 4.86 9.67 33.19
CA CYS A 520 3.56 9.87 32.59
C CYS A 520 3.20 8.59 31.82
N ILE A 521 2.15 7.89 32.25
CA ILE A 521 1.77 6.57 31.73
C ILE A 521 0.52 6.72 30.85
N PRO A 522 0.65 6.70 29.50
CA PRO A 522 -0.49 6.62 28.62
C PRO A 522 -1.27 5.32 28.82
N ARG A 523 -2.55 5.34 28.47
CA ARG A 523 -3.45 4.18 28.60
C ARG A 523 -2.93 2.91 27.91
N GLU A 524 -2.29 3.04 26.74
CA GLU A 524 -1.66 1.91 26.05
C GLU A 524 -0.61 1.22 26.95
N ILE A 525 0.22 2.01 27.63
CA ILE A 525 1.32 1.50 28.46
C ILE A 525 0.80 0.98 29.80
N GLU A 526 -0.18 1.66 30.39
CA GLU A 526 -0.91 1.20 31.57
C GLU A 526 -1.44 -0.23 31.36
N GLN A 527 -2.13 -0.47 30.24
CA GLN A 527 -2.66 -1.79 29.90
C GLN A 527 -1.56 -2.84 29.73
N LYS A 528 -0.44 -2.50 29.06
CA LYS A 528 0.71 -3.42 28.91
C LYS A 528 1.34 -3.78 30.25
N ILE A 529 1.44 -2.82 31.18
CA ILE A 529 1.92 -3.05 32.54
C ILE A 529 0.96 -3.98 33.28
N LEU A 530 -0.34 -3.68 33.30
CA LEU A 530 -1.35 -4.50 33.98
C LEU A 530 -1.43 -5.92 33.43
N GLN A 531 -1.29 -6.08 32.11
CA GLN A 531 -1.20 -7.39 31.45
C GLN A 531 0.04 -8.17 31.89
N LEU A 532 1.20 -7.52 31.96
CA LEU A 532 2.43 -8.15 32.43
C LEU A 532 2.31 -8.67 33.88
N LEU A 533 1.55 -7.95 34.72
CA LEU A 533 1.29 -8.30 36.11
C LEU A 533 0.16 -9.31 36.31
N GLY A 534 -0.59 -9.66 35.25
CA GLY A 534 -1.76 -10.53 35.35
C GLY A 534 -2.95 -9.89 36.09
N GLN A 535 -3.03 -8.55 36.11
CA GLN A 535 -4.01 -7.77 36.87
C GLN A 535 -5.09 -7.11 35.99
N GLU A 536 -5.32 -7.60 34.76
CA GLU A 536 -6.28 -7.01 33.79
C GLU A 536 -7.71 -6.82 34.37
N SER A 537 -8.11 -7.68 35.30
CA SER A 537 -9.46 -7.69 35.91
C SER A 537 -9.56 -6.91 37.23
N SER A 538 -8.44 -6.47 37.79
CA SER A 538 -8.37 -5.83 39.11
C SER A 538 -8.30 -4.32 38.94
N GLY A 539 -9.44 -3.64 38.83
CA GLY A 539 -9.52 -2.17 38.68
C GLY A 539 -9.01 -1.34 39.87
N SER A 540 -8.20 -1.91 40.77
CA SER A 540 -7.67 -1.26 41.98
C SER A 540 -6.15 -1.37 42.14
N TYR A 541 -5.43 -1.95 41.18
CA TYR A 541 -3.97 -2.06 41.29
C TYR A 541 -3.31 -0.70 41.00
N ASN A 542 -2.62 -0.15 42.00
CA ASN A 542 -1.82 1.06 41.83
C ASN A 542 -0.46 0.68 41.24
N ILE A 543 -0.22 1.11 40.00
CA ILE A 543 1.06 0.94 39.33
C ILE A 543 2.16 1.63 40.16
N THR A 544 3.35 1.03 40.19
CA THR A 544 4.54 1.58 40.85
C THR A 544 5.64 1.86 39.83
N VAL A 545 6.67 2.59 40.25
CA VAL A 545 7.87 2.78 39.41
C VAL A 545 8.55 1.45 39.08
N ALA A 546 8.53 0.48 40.01
CA ALA A 546 9.08 -0.85 39.78
C ALA A 546 8.35 -1.57 38.63
N ASP A 547 7.03 -1.43 38.54
CA ASP A 547 6.24 -2.03 37.46
C ASP A 547 6.57 -1.41 36.09
N VAL A 548 6.78 -0.09 36.04
CA VAL A 548 7.24 0.62 34.83
C VAL A 548 8.60 0.08 34.37
N LEU A 549 9.55 -0.08 35.30
CA LEU A 549 10.88 -0.62 34.98
C LEU A 549 10.82 -2.08 34.53
N CYS A 550 10.00 -2.91 35.19
CA CYS A 550 9.77 -4.30 34.78
C CYS A 550 9.18 -4.37 33.36
N TRP A 551 8.24 -3.48 33.02
CA TRP A 551 7.71 -3.37 31.66
C TRP A 551 8.79 -2.95 30.66
N ALA A 552 9.58 -1.90 30.94
CA ALA A 552 10.64 -1.45 30.03
C ALA A 552 11.73 -2.53 29.80
N ILE A 553 12.06 -3.32 30.83
CA ILE A 553 12.96 -4.49 30.71
C ILE A 553 12.32 -5.57 29.83
N LYS A 554 11.02 -5.83 29.99
CA LYS A 554 10.29 -6.77 29.13
C LYS A 554 10.30 -6.32 27.67
N GLU A 555 10.13 -5.03 27.41
CA GLU A 555 10.24 -4.44 26.07
C GLU A 555 11.65 -4.62 25.50
N THR A 556 12.73 -4.41 26.28
CA THR A 556 14.10 -4.72 25.84
C THR A 556 14.24 -6.19 25.41
N CYS A 557 13.75 -7.13 26.22
CA CYS A 557 13.79 -8.56 25.88
C CYS A 557 12.97 -8.90 24.62
N GLN A 558 11.84 -8.23 24.40
CA GLN A 558 11.04 -8.40 23.19
C GLN A 558 11.74 -7.80 21.97
N ASN A 559 12.37 -6.63 22.10
CA ASN A 559 13.14 -5.99 21.04
C ASN A 559 14.33 -6.87 20.61
N MET A 560 15.08 -7.45 21.55
CA MET A 560 16.16 -8.39 21.22
C MET A 560 15.65 -9.62 20.44
N ARG A 561 14.50 -10.20 20.84
CA ARG A 561 13.91 -11.32 20.09
C ARG A 561 13.50 -10.95 18.66
N ARG A 562 13.10 -9.69 18.46
CA ARG A 562 12.73 -9.14 17.16
C ARG A 562 13.94 -8.89 16.25
N GLU A 563 15.06 -8.47 16.83
CA GLU A 563 16.32 -8.20 16.12
C GLU A 563 17.12 -9.48 15.79
N LEU A 564 16.98 -10.53 16.60
CA LEU A 564 17.76 -11.77 16.46
C LEU A 564 17.67 -12.46 15.08
N PRO A 565 16.50 -12.52 14.41
CA PRO A 565 16.42 -13.04 13.05
C PRO A 565 17.28 -12.28 12.04
N LEU A 566 17.34 -10.93 12.14
CA LEU A 566 18.20 -10.10 11.28
C LEU A 566 19.68 -10.38 11.57
N TRP A 567 20.04 -10.40 12.86
CA TRP A 567 21.38 -10.78 13.32
C TRP A 567 21.82 -12.13 12.72
N PHE A 568 20.94 -13.13 12.77
CA PHE A 568 21.20 -14.46 12.24
C PHE A 568 21.42 -14.45 10.72
N THR A 569 20.50 -13.84 9.95
CA THR A 569 20.60 -13.81 8.48
C THR A 569 21.83 -13.04 8.00
N GLN A 570 22.15 -11.90 8.65
CA GLN A 570 23.37 -11.14 8.36
C GLN A 570 24.63 -11.93 8.73
N GLY A 571 24.64 -12.61 9.87
CA GLY A 571 25.77 -13.41 10.31
C GLY A 571 26.06 -14.61 9.39
N ILE A 572 25.04 -15.35 8.97
CA ILE A 572 25.19 -16.44 7.99
C ILE A 572 25.79 -15.92 6.69
N ARG A 573 25.27 -14.79 6.19
CA ARG A 573 25.76 -14.14 4.97
C ARG A 573 27.23 -13.75 5.09
N PHE A 574 27.60 -13.12 6.20
CA PHE A 574 28.98 -12.75 6.50
C PHE A 574 29.91 -13.98 6.50
N CYS A 575 29.51 -15.07 7.15
CA CYS A 575 30.30 -16.31 7.16
C CYS A 575 30.49 -16.90 5.75
N LEU A 576 29.43 -16.92 4.93
CA LEU A 576 29.52 -17.39 3.54
C LEU A 576 30.43 -16.50 2.70
N GLN A 577 30.29 -15.18 2.82
CA GLN A 577 31.13 -14.21 2.12
C GLN A 577 32.61 -14.32 2.53
N ARG A 578 32.89 -14.62 3.81
CA ARG A 578 34.27 -14.86 4.29
C ARG A 578 34.92 -16.04 3.56
N ASN A 579 34.20 -17.15 3.39
CA ASN A 579 34.71 -18.30 2.63
C ASN A 579 35.00 -17.92 1.16
N LEU A 580 34.11 -17.13 0.53
CA LEU A 580 34.33 -16.64 -0.83
C LEU A 580 35.58 -15.74 -0.93
N TRP A 581 35.86 -14.93 0.10
CA TRP A 581 37.08 -14.14 0.15
C TRP A 581 38.34 -15.00 0.23
N ASP A 582 38.33 -16.06 1.04
CA ASP A 582 39.45 -17.00 1.16
C ASP A 582 39.71 -17.73 -0.18
N GLU A 583 38.64 -18.15 -0.87
CA GLU A 583 38.73 -18.72 -2.22
C GLU A 583 39.29 -17.73 -3.24
N MET A 584 38.89 -16.46 -3.15
CA MET A 584 39.36 -15.39 -4.03
C MET A 584 40.85 -15.07 -3.83
N GLU A 585 41.34 -15.13 -2.58
CA GLU A 585 42.78 -14.98 -2.27
C GLU A 585 43.61 -16.17 -2.75
N ALA A 586 43.04 -17.39 -2.74
CA ALA A 586 43.69 -18.59 -3.27
C ALA A 586 43.74 -18.64 -4.81
N CYS A 587 42.90 -17.87 -5.51
CA CYS A 587 42.83 -17.87 -6.98
C CYS A 587 43.99 -17.10 -7.65
N SER A 588 44.71 -17.76 -8.55
CA SER A 588 45.83 -17.20 -9.32
C SER A 588 45.45 -16.54 -10.66
N ASP A 589 44.35 -16.96 -11.32
CA ASP A 589 43.90 -16.45 -12.62
C ASP A 589 42.78 -15.38 -12.51
N CYS A 590 42.71 -14.47 -13.47
CA CYS A 590 41.74 -13.38 -13.53
C CYS A 590 40.32 -13.87 -13.85
N LYS A 591 40.16 -14.90 -14.69
CA LYS A 591 38.82 -15.44 -15.05
C LYS A 591 38.15 -16.14 -13.87
N SER A 592 38.91 -16.90 -13.08
CA SER A 592 38.39 -17.54 -11.86
C SER A 592 37.99 -16.50 -10.80
N ARG A 593 38.75 -15.40 -10.67
CA ARG A 593 38.38 -14.28 -9.78
C ARG A 593 37.08 -13.61 -10.17
N SER A 594 36.82 -13.40 -11.47
CA SER A 594 35.55 -12.84 -11.93
C SER A 594 34.36 -13.77 -11.65
N GLY A 595 34.56 -15.10 -11.77
CA GLY A 595 33.54 -16.09 -11.43
C GLY A 595 33.23 -16.08 -9.93
N CYS A 596 34.27 -16.07 -9.08
CA CYS A 596 34.14 -15.98 -7.62
C CYS A 596 33.47 -14.68 -7.18
N ALA A 597 33.86 -13.54 -7.77
CA ALA A 597 33.20 -12.24 -7.50
C ALA A 597 31.71 -12.25 -7.84
N GLY A 598 31.28 -13.02 -8.84
CA GLY A 598 29.88 -13.21 -9.17
C GLY A 598 29.05 -13.89 -8.07
N GLN A 599 29.67 -14.70 -7.21
CA GLN A 599 29.00 -15.44 -6.14
C GLN A 599 28.69 -14.58 -4.90
N PHE A 600 29.27 -13.38 -4.80
CA PHE A 600 28.91 -12.41 -3.75
C PHE A 600 27.52 -11.80 -3.97
N LYS A 601 26.96 -11.93 -5.18
CA LYS A 601 25.65 -11.39 -5.52
C LYS A 601 24.56 -12.20 -4.84
N GLU A 602 23.62 -11.49 -4.23
CA GLU A 602 22.40 -12.04 -3.66
C GLU A 602 21.21 -11.63 -4.53
N ASP A 603 20.16 -12.45 -4.57
CA ASP A 603 18.91 -12.05 -5.22
C ASP A 603 18.25 -10.93 -4.40
N GLU A 604 18.05 -9.79 -5.05
CA GLU A 604 17.35 -8.64 -4.46
C GLU A 604 15.88 -8.69 -4.79
N ALA A 605 15.57 -8.85 -6.07
CA ALA A 605 14.22 -9.03 -6.55
C ALA A 605 13.70 -10.41 -6.16
N GLN A 606 12.55 -10.44 -5.50
CA GLN A 606 11.89 -11.67 -5.09
C GLN A 606 10.43 -11.63 -5.52
N SER A 607 9.99 -12.69 -6.20
CA SER A 607 8.59 -12.84 -6.60
C SER A 607 7.68 -12.99 -5.39
N LEU A 608 6.38 -12.72 -5.57
CA LEU A 608 5.38 -12.97 -4.53
C LEU A 608 5.37 -14.44 -4.08
N GLY A 609 5.65 -15.37 -5.00
CA GLY A 609 5.78 -16.80 -4.71
C GLY A 609 6.92 -17.08 -3.72
N GLN A 610 8.11 -16.54 -3.99
CA GLN A 610 9.27 -16.70 -3.10
C GLN A 610 9.04 -16.10 -1.70
N ARG A 611 8.27 -15.00 -1.62
CA ARG A 611 8.01 -14.29 -0.35
C ARG A 611 6.91 -14.94 0.49
N TYR A 612 5.82 -15.38 -0.14
CA TYR A 612 4.58 -15.69 0.57
C TYR A 612 4.07 -17.11 0.41
N ASN A 613 4.64 -17.92 -0.50
CA ASN A 613 4.22 -19.31 -0.60
C ASN A 613 4.56 -20.06 0.71
N PRO A 614 3.60 -20.74 1.36
CA PRO A 614 3.82 -21.43 2.64
C PRO A 614 4.94 -22.47 2.61
N GLN A 615 5.22 -23.09 1.46
CA GLN A 615 6.26 -24.11 1.35
C GLN A 615 7.68 -23.50 1.22
N GLN A 616 7.79 -22.30 0.64
CA GLN A 616 9.06 -21.64 0.35
C GLN A 616 9.44 -20.58 1.41
N ALA A 617 8.45 -19.95 2.03
CA ALA A 617 8.63 -18.84 2.97
C ALA A 617 9.15 -19.27 4.36
N HIS A 618 9.35 -20.57 4.61
CA HIS A 618 9.72 -21.11 5.92
C HIS A 618 11.01 -21.93 5.90
N PRO A 619 12.15 -21.34 5.52
CA PRO A 619 13.40 -22.07 5.60
C PRO A 619 13.75 -22.32 7.07
N ASN A 620 13.90 -23.59 7.41
CA ASN A 620 14.37 -24.01 8.71
C ASN A 620 15.76 -23.43 8.97
N ILE A 621 15.96 -22.72 10.09
CA ILE A 621 17.25 -22.09 10.44
C ILE A 621 18.41 -23.08 10.41
N TYR A 622 18.16 -24.35 10.72
CA TYR A 622 19.17 -25.39 10.76
C TYR A 622 19.76 -25.69 9.37
N SER A 623 18.99 -25.51 8.29
CA SER A 623 19.49 -25.71 6.92
C SER A 623 20.56 -24.71 6.51
N PHE A 624 20.54 -23.49 7.08
CA PHE A 624 21.58 -22.50 6.84
C PHE A 624 22.88 -22.80 7.61
N LEU A 625 22.76 -23.44 8.78
CA LEU A 625 23.91 -23.79 9.61
C LEU A 625 24.79 -24.88 8.98
N ASP A 626 24.21 -25.75 8.14
CA ASP A 626 24.96 -26.80 7.42
C ASP A 626 25.94 -26.21 6.38
N ARG A 627 25.80 -24.92 6.04
CA ARG A 627 26.61 -24.24 5.03
C ARG A 627 27.82 -23.50 5.61
N ILE A 628 27.98 -23.48 6.94
CA ILE A 628 29.04 -22.74 7.63
C ILE A 628 29.89 -23.67 8.52
N GLU A 629 31.00 -23.17 9.03
CA GLU A 629 31.91 -23.95 9.87
C GLU A 629 31.21 -24.49 11.15
N PRO A 630 31.43 -25.76 11.54
CA PRO A 630 30.75 -26.38 12.67
C PRO A 630 30.87 -25.62 14.01
N CYS A 631 32.02 -24.98 14.28
CA CYS A 631 32.23 -24.26 15.53
C CYS A 631 31.38 -22.97 15.59
N THR A 632 31.35 -22.21 14.50
CA THR A 632 30.50 -21.01 14.35
C THR A 632 29.03 -21.39 14.34
N ALA A 633 28.68 -22.49 13.66
CA ALA A 633 27.32 -23.02 13.65
C ALA A 633 26.80 -23.37 15.05
N ALA A 634 27.66 -23.91 15.91
CA ALA A 634 27.31 -24.21 17.29
C ALA A 634 26.99 -22.95 18.11
N GLU A 635 27.72 -21.85 17.90
CA GLU A 635 27.45 -20.58 18.60
C GLU A 635 26.15 -19.93 18.11
N PHE A 636 25.89 -19.92 16.79
CA PHE A 636 24.59 -19.49 16.25
C PHE A 636 23.44 -20.32 16.82
N ARG A 637 23.60 -21.66 16.84
CA ARG A 637 22.59 -22.57 17.39
C ARG A 637 22.32 -22.29 18.86
N LYS A 638 23.37 -22.12 19.67
CA LYS A 638 23.26 -21.78 21.09
C LYS A 638 22.50 -20.47 21.28
N ARG A 639 22.86 -19.41 20.56
CA ARG A 639 22.18 -18.10 20.65
C ARG A 639 20.71 -18.19 20.23
N CYS A 640 20.41 -18.91 19.14
CA CYS A 640 19.03 -19.13 18.71
C CYS A 640 18.21 -19.88 19.78
N GLN A 641 18.79 -20.90 20.42
CA GLN A 641 18.14 -21.65 21.50
C GLN A 641 17.89 -20.79 22.75
N GLU A 642 18.84 -19.94 23.14
CA GLU A 642 18.69 -19.03 24.30
C GLU A 642 17.49 -18.09 24.15
N PHE A 643 17.17 -17.67 22.92
CA PHE A 643 16.07 -16.76 22.63
C PHE A 643 14.81 -17.42 22.07
N GLY A 644 14.84 -18.74 21.86
CA GLY A 644 13.72 -19.52 21.32
C GLY A 644 13.47 -19.30 19.82
N LEU A 645 14.49 -18.92 19.05
CA LEU A 645 14.37 -18.77 17.61
C LEU A 645 14.43 -20.14 16.93
N THR A 646 13.33 -20.53 16.28
CA THR A 646 13.23 -21.77 15.50
C THR A 646 13.02 -21.52 14.01
N GLU A 647 12.47 -20.35 13.66
CA GLU A 647 12.07 -19.97 12.30
C GLU A 647 12.34 -18.48 12.08
N LEU A 648 12.67 -18.09 10.85
CA LEU A 648 12.86 -16.68 10.47
C LEU A 648 11.52 -16.00 10.17
N ARG A 649 10.62 -15.96 11.17
CA ARG A 649 9.35 -15.25 11.07
C ARG A 649 9.61 -13.76 10.93
N THR A 650 9.02 -13.13 9.91
CA THR A 650 8.90 -11.67 9.74
C THR A 650 10.21 -10.86 9.84
N SER A 651 11.37 -11.52 9.75
CA SER A 651 12.69 -10.89 9.93
C SER A 651 12.94 -9.76 8.92
N SER A 652 12.48 -9.95 7.68
CA SER A 652 12.60 -8.97 6.60
C SER A 652 11.73 -7.72 6.81
N LEU A 653 10.69 -7.75 7.65
CA LEU A 653 9.81 -6.60 7.85
C LEU A 653 10.50 -5.46 8.63
N GLN A 654 11.48 -5.81 9.47
CA GLN A 654 12.21 -4.85 10.31
C GLN A 654 13.46 -4.28 9.66
N GLY A 655 13.96 -4.90 8.59
CA GLY A 655 15.21 -4.50 7.97
C GLY A 655 15.11 -3.11 7.34
N GLU A 656 16.05 -2.24 7.70
CA GLU A 656 16.28 -0.93 7.10
C GLU A 656 17.59 -1.01 6.31
N GLN A 657 17.65 -0.31 5.18
CA GLN A 657 18.79 -0.39 4.28
C GLN A 657 19.17 0.98 3.72
N GLU A 658 20.46 1.25 3.64
CA GLU A 658 20.98 2.33 2.80
C GLU A 658 21.24 1.74 1.41
N ARG A 659 20.50 2.22 0.41
CA ARG A 659 20.60 1.72 -0.96
C ARG A 659 21.45 2.65 -1.81
N GLU A 660 22.55 2.14 -2.34
CA GLU A 660 23.36 2.81 -3.36
C GLU A 660 22.98 2.33 -4.76
N LEU A 661 22.64 3.30 -5.60
CA LEU A 661 22.25 3.10 -6.99
C LEU A 661 23.48 3.28 -7.89
N SER A 662 23.68 2.34 -8.82
CA SER A 662 24.67 2.52 -9.88
C SER A 662 24.26 3.71 -10.77
N PRO A 663 25.21 4.52 -11.30
CA PRO A 663 24.89 5.68 -12.13
C PRO A 663 23.98 5.30 -13.30
N GLU A 664 22.80 5.93 -13.36
CA GLU A 664 21.79 5.66 -14.37
C GLU A 664 22.18 6.31 -15.71
N THR A 665 21.99 5.57 -16.81
CA THR A 665 21.93 6.14 -18.16
C THR A 665 20.48 6.11 -18.57
N GLU A 666 19.81 7.27 -18.62
CA GLU A 666 18.44 7.36 -19.11
C GLU A 666 18.40 6.99 -20.59
N HIS A 667 17.59 5.99 -20.94
CA HIS A 667 17.31 5.61 -22.33
C HIS A 667 15.93 6.15 -22.73
N GLU A 668 15.88 7.20 -23.55
CA GLU A 668 14.64 7.63 -24.20
C GLU A 668 14.21 6.60 -25.24
N ARG A 669 13.02 6.01 -25.04
CA ARG A 669 12.38 5.14 -26.02
C ARG A 669 11.57 5.99 -27.00
N GLN A 670 12.09 6.23 -28.21
CA GLN A 670 11.26 6.73 -29.30
C GLN A 670 10.30 5.63 -29.78
N VAL A 671 9.00 5.92 -29.73
CA VAL A 671 7.97 5.04 -30.27
C VAL A 671 7.82 5.32 -31.76
N GLU A 672 8.34 4.43 -32.59
CA GLU A 672 8.10 4.44 -34.03
C GLU A 672 6.64 4.01 -34.28
N ARG A 673 5.80 4.95 -34.74
CA ARG A 673 4.41 4.64 -35.11
C ARG A 673 4.40 3.91 -36.46
N PRO A 674 3.50 2.93 -36.66
CA PRO A 674 3.36 2.28 -37.96
C PRO A 674 2.99 3.27 -39.06
N LEU A 675 3.34 2.93 -40.31
CA LEU A 675 3.00 3.73 -41.48
C LEU A 675 1.47 3.90 -41.60
N PRO A 676 0.97 5.04 -42.11
CA PRO A 676 -0.46 5.24 -42.35
C PRO A 676 -1.06 4.14 -43.23
N ALA A 677 -2.17 3.55 -42.81
CA ALA A 677 -2.89 2.55 -43.59
C ALA A 677 -3.67 3.21 -44.74
N GLU A 678 -3.80 2.50 -45.86
CA GLU A 678 -4.65 2.95 -46.98
C GLU A 678 -6.12 2.69 -46.68
N PRO A 679 -7.02 3.68 -46.80
CA PRO A 679 -8.45 3.49 -46.56
C PRO A 679 -9.09 2.60 -47.63
N GLU A 680 -10.06 1.78 -47.22
CA GLU A 680 -10.89 1.01 -48.15
C GLU A 680 -11.89 1.93 -48.88
N ILE A 681 -12.20 1.60 -50.13
CA ILE A 681 -13.15 2.38 -50.94
C ILE A 681 -14.57 1.95 -50.56
N HIS A 682 -15.37 2.90 -50.10
CA HIS A 682 -16.76 2.67 -49.75
C HIS A 682 -17.58 2.12 -50.94
N HIS A 683 -18.41 1.12 -50.67
CA HIS A 683 -19.26 0.48 -51.68
C HIS A 683 -20.60 0.06 -51.09
N LEU A 684 -21.70 0.57 -51.67
CA LEU A 684 -23.05 0.14 -51.31
C LEU A 684 -23.40 -1.14 -52.06
N HIS A 685 -23.56 -2.24 -51.32
CA HIS A 685 -23.95 -3.52 -51.89
C HIS A 685 -25.46 -3.57 -52.23
N GLU A 686 -25.82 -4.15 -53.37
CA GLU A 686 -27.21 -4.16 -53.86
C GLU A 686 -28.19 -4.85 -52.89
N ASP A 687 -27.77 -5.91 -52.21
CA ASP A 687 -28.58 -6.57 -51.18
C ASP A 687 -28.87 -5.71 -49.94
N VAL A 688 -27.99 -4.75 -49.58
CA VAL A 688 -28.27 -3.78 -48.50
C VAL A 688 -29.38 -2.82 -48.96
N ARG A 689 -29.30 -2.37 -50.23
CA ARG A 689 -30.35 -1.55 -50.84
C ARG A 689 -31.67 -2.31 -50.97
N SER A 690 -31.63 -3.58 -51.38
CA SER A 690 -32.82 -4.44 -51.45
C SER A 690 -33.44 -4.69 -50.07
N PHE A 691 -32.64 -4.81 -49.02
CA PHE A 691 -33.14 -4.88 -47.65
C PHE A 691 -33.91 -3.61 -47.26
N VAL A 692 -33.39 -2.42 -47.60
CA VAL A 692 -34.09 -1.14 -47.35
C VAL A 692 -35.38 -1.03 -48.15
N LEU A 693 -35.34 -1.34 -49.45
CA LEU A 693 -36.47 -1.14 -50.38
C LEU A 693 -37.55 -2.20 -50.24
N ASN A 694 -37.18 -3.46 -50.00
CA ASN A 694 -38.09 -4.62 -50.08
C ASN A 694 -38.21 -5.39 -48.74
N GLY A 695 -37.38 -5.08 -47.74
CA GLY A 695 -37.36 -5.79 -46.46
C GLY A 695 -36.81 -7.21 -46.53
N VAL A 696 -36.04 -7.56 -47.57
CA VAL A 696 -35.50 -8.90 -47.78
C VAL A 696 -34.08 -8.99 -47.22
N PHE A 697 -33.89 -9.78 -46.17
CA PHE A 697 -32.58 -10.06 -45.57
C PHE A 697 -32.12 -11.46 -45.97
N SER A 698 -30.99 -11.57 -46.69
CA SER A 698 -30.43 -12.85 -47.15
C SER A 698 -29.15 -13.19 -46.41
N GLN A 699 -29.17 -14.22 -45.56
CA GLN A 699 -28.01 -14.64 -44.77
C GLN A 699 -26.85 -15.19 -45.62
N SER A 700 -27.14 -15.67 -46.84
CA SER A 700 -26.12 -16.18 -47.75
C SER A 700 -25.47 -15.08 -48.60
N SER A 701 -25.92 -13.82 -48.47
CA SER A 701 -25.34 -12.69 -49.18
C SER A 701 -23.99 -12.33 -48.58
N SER A 702 -23.02 -11.99 -49.43
CA SER A 702 -21.74 -11.39 -49.01
C SER A 702 -21.88 -9.97 -48.47
N ALA A 703 -23.06 -9.36 -48.57
CA ALA A 703 -23.34 -8.02 -48.05
C ALA A 703 -23.36 -7.96 -46.53
N PHE A 704 -23.70 -9.08 -45.87
CA PHE A 704 -23.95 -9.14 -44.43
C PHE A 704 -23.02 -10.18 -43.80
N LYS A 705 -22.50 -9.85 -42.63
CA LYS A 705 -21.78 -10.82 -41.79
C LYS A 705 -22.14 -10.65 -40.32
N PRO A 706 -22.01 -11.70 -39.49
CA PRO A 706 -22.14 -11.54 -38.05
C PRO A 706 -21.17 -10.47 -37.54
N ALA A 707 -21.63 -9.56 -36.69
CA ALA A 707 -20.86 -8.38 -36.31
C ALA A 707 -19.55 -8.73 -35.59
N PHE A 708 -19.54 -9.75 -34.73
CA PHE A 708 -18.32 -10.23 -34.07
C PHE A 708 -17.29 -10.81 -35.06
N MET A 709 -17.70 -11.34 -36.22
CA MET A 709 -16.77 -11.76 -37.27
C MET A 709 -16.06 -10.58 -37.95
N ALA A 710 -16.51 -9.34 -37.75
CA ALA A 710 -15.74 -8.17 -38.16
C ALA A 710 -14.47 -7.96 -37.30
N LEU A 711 -14.41 -8.57 -36.12
CA LEU A 711 -13.31 -8.45 -35.16
C LEU A 711 -12.25 -9.57 -35.29
N GLU A 712 -12.38 -10.47 -36.27
CA GLU A 712 -11.51 -11.64 -36.46
C GLU A 712 -10.02 -11.28 -36.63
N HIS A 713 -9.73 -10.11 -37.20
CA HIS A 713 -8.36 -9.62 -37.43
C HIS A 713 -7.89 -8.58 -36.39
N THR A 714 -8.51 -8.58 -35.21
CA THR A 714 -8.11 -7.72 -34.08
C THR A 714 -7.22 -8.47 -33.10
N SER A 715 -6.51 -7.75 -32.23
CA SER A 715 -5.74 -8.36 -31.14
C SER A 715 -6.62 -9.12 -30.14
N ALA A 716 -7.89 -8.71 -30.00
CA ALA A 716 -8.85 -9.37 -29.11
C ALA A 716 -9.10 -10.83 -29.50
N ALA A 717 -9.20 -11.12 -30.80
CA ALA A 717 -9.47 -12.45 -31.34
C ALA A 717 -8.38 -13.50 -31.01
N LYS A 718 -7.21 -13.09 -30.51
CA LYS A 718 -6.23 -14.03 -29.96
C LYS A 718 -6.72 -14.77 -28.71
N ASN A 719 -7.60 -14.13 -27.96
CA ASN A 719 -8.06 -14.63 -26.67
C ASN A 719 -9.34 -15.47 -26.78
N PHE A 720 -10.08 -15.37 -27.89
CA PHE A 720 -11.37 -16.03 -28.06
C PHE A 720 -11.74 -16.20 -29.54
N ASP A 721 -12.46 -17.28 -29.88
CA ASP A 721 -12.93 -17.52 -31.25
C ASP A 721 -14.24 -16.77 -31.44
N VAL A 722 -14.19 -15.70 -32.23
CA VAL A 722 -15.33 -14.79 -32.43
C VAL A 722 -16.52 -15.47 -33.11
N SER A 723 -16.33 -16.63 -33.75
CA SER A 723 -17.40 -17.40 -34.39
C SER A 723 -18.33 -18.08 -33.38
N GLU A 724 -17.91 -18.22 -32.12
CA GLU A 724 -18.74 -18.78 -31.04
C GLU A 724 -19.82 -17.80 -30.55
N PHE A 725 -19.67 -16.49 -30.80
CA PHE A 725 -20.70 -15.51 -30.42
C PHE A 725 -21.98 -15.71 -31.24
N ARG A 726 -23.12 -15.36 -30.64
CA ARG A 726 -24.42 -15.51 -31.31
C ARG A 726 -24.57 -14.52 -32.47
N ASN A 727 -25.14 -14.99 -33.57
CA ASN A 727 -25.44 -14.20 -34.76
C ASN A 727 -26.68 -13.29 -34.59
N HIS A 728 -26.78 -12.58 -33.46
CA HIS A 728 -27.87 -11.65 -33.16
C HIS A 728 -27.62 -10.24 -33.69
N VAL A 729 -26.36 -9.83 -33.80
CA VAL A 729 -25.97 -8.55 -34.38
C VAL A 729 -25.20 -8.84 -35.65
N TRP A 730 -25.62 -8.21 -36.74
CA TRP A 730 -25.02 -8.30 -38.06
C TRP A 730 -24.45 -6.94 -38.44
N ALA A 731 -23.44 -6.94 -39.28
CA ALA A 731 -22.85 -5.75 -39.87
C ALA A 731 -22.79 -5.88 -41.39
N THR A 732 -22.86 -4.76 -42.09
CA THR A 732 -22.58 -4.72 -43.52
C THR A 732 -21.10 -4.90 -43.80
N GLN A 733 -20.76 -5.37 -44.99
CA GLN A 733 -19.38 -5.49 -45.42
C GLN A 733 -18.67 -4.12 -45.45
N ASP A 734 -19.36 -3.04 -45.84
CA ASP A 734 -18.80 -1.68 -45.81
C ASP A 734 -18.51 -1.21 -44.38
N PHE A 735 -19.36 -1.54 -43.40
CA PHE A 735 -19.07 -1.27 -41.99
C PHE A 735 -17.82 -2.02 -41.50
N ALA A 736 -17.68 -3.29 -41.87
CA ALA A 736 -16.61 -4.16 -41.39
C ALA A 736 -15.23 -3.89 -42.04
N SER A 737 -15.17 -3.38 -43.26
CA SER A 737 -13.93 -3.14 -44.01
C SER A 737 -13.59 -1.66 -44.11
N THR A 738 -12.59 -1.21 -43.33
CA THR A 738 -12.21 0.20 -43.23
C THR A 738 -10.90 0.55 -43.93
N VAL A 739 -9.98 -0.40 -44.04
CA VAL A 739 -8.62 -0.23 -44.58
C VAL A 739 -8.25 -1.40 -45.49
N LYS A 740 -7.39 -1.13 -46.48
CA LYS A 740 -6.88 -2.11 -47.44
C LYS A 740 -5.72 -2.91 -46.86
N GLY A 741 -5.63 -4.19 -47.25
CA GLY A 741 -4.45 -5.03 -47.04
C GLY A 741 -4.69 -6.29 -46.22
N SER A 742 -3.70 -7.18 -46.24
CA SER A 742 -3.65 -8.40 -45.43
C SER A 742 -2.89 -8.14 -44.13
N PHE A 743 -3.59 -8.21 -43.01
CA PHE A 743 -3.03 -8.06 -41.67
C PHE A 743 -2.28 -9.35 -41.28
N GLY A 744 -0.96 -9.26 -41.16
CA GLY A 744 -0.11 -10.37 -40.73
C GLY A 744 -0.24 -10.69 -39.23
N PRO A 745 0.42 -11.73 -38.71
CA PRO A 745 0.27 -12.20 -37.32
C PRO A 745 0.66 -11.18 -36.24
N ASN A 746 1.38 -10.12 -36.60
CA ASN A 746 1.84 -9.05 -35.70
C ASN A 746 1.19 -7.68 -35.97
N ASN A 747 0.30 -7.55 -36.96
CA ASN A 747 -0.39 -6.30 -37.28
C ASN A 747 -1.89 -6.50 -37.08
N TYR A 748 -2.54 -5.69 -36.24
CA TYR A 748 -3.98 -5.80 -35.95
C TYR A 748 -4.78 -4.66 -36.57
N THR A 749 -6.08 -4.89 -36.74
CA THR A 749 -7.05 -3.89 -37.21
C THR A 749 -7.65 -3.04 -36.08
N ASP A 750 -7.08 -3.10 -34.86
CA ASP A 750 -7.60 -2.49 -33.64
C ASP A 750 -7.94 -1.00 -33.82
N SER A 751 -6.96 -0.21 -34.27
CA SER A 751 -7.10 1.25 -34.47
C SER A 751 -7.98 1.64 -35.65
N PHE A 752 -8.48 0.69 -36.43
CA PHE A 752 -9.29 0.93 -37.63
C PHE A 752 -10.74 0.45 -37.47
N GLN A 753 -11.14 0.02 -36.27
CA GLN A 753 -12.51 -0.40 -35.99
C GLN A 753 -13.47 0.80 -35.93
N ARG A 754 -14.63 0.70 -36.60
CA ARG A 754 -15.67 1.74 -36.54
C ARG A 754 -16.53 1.60 -35.30
N SER A 755 -16.84 2.73 -34.68
CA SER A 755 -17.87 2.82 -33.64
C SER A 755 -19.27 2.60 -34.24
N VAL A 756 -20.15 1.97 -33.46
CA VAL A 756 -21.54 1.75 -33.87
C VAL A 756 -22.31 3.06 -33.68
N GLN A 757 -22.86 3.60 -34.77
CA GLN A 757 -23.66 4.83 -34.75
C GLN A 757 -25.08 4.62 -35.28
N TRP A 758 -25.22 3.76 -36.29
CA TRP A 758 -26.45 3.58 -37.04
C TRP A 758 -26.86 2.10 -37.07
N VAL A 759 -28.09 1.85 -36.62
CA VAL A 759 -28.69 0.50 -36.61
C VAL A 759 -29.93 0.51 -37.47
N LEU A 760 -29.97 -0.35 -38.50
CA LEU A 760 -31.18 -0.65 -39.25
C LEU A 760 -31.96 -1.76 -38.56
N THR A 761 -33.25 -1.53 -38.40
CA THR A 761 -34.19 -2.47 -37.78
C THR A 761 -35.34 -2.79 -38.72
N ASN A 762 -35.82 -4.03 -38.66
CA ASN A 762 -36.97 -4.53 -39.41
C ASN A 762 -37.77 -5.47 -38.49
N GLU A 763 -39.11 -5.36 -38.48
CA GLU A 763 -39.97 -6.13 -37.56
C GLU A 763 -39.79 -7.65 -37.69
N ARG A 764 -39.66 -8.16 -38.92
CA ARG A 764 -39.45 -9.61 -39.16
C ARG A 764 -38.09 -10.06 -38.65
N GLU A 765 -37.07 -9.24 -38.86
CA GLU A 765 -35.72 -9.56 -38.42
C GLU A 765 -35.55 -9.43 -36.90
N ILE A 766 -36.24 -8.49 -36.25
CA ILE A 766 -36.34 -8.43 -34.78
C ILE A 766 -36.99 -9.70 -34.24
N ALA A 767 -38.10 -10.16 -34.84
CA ALA A 767 -38.74 -11.43 -34.46
C ALA A 767 -37.81 -12.64 -34.67
N ASN A 768 -36.89 -12.56 -35.63
CA ASN A 768 -35.84 -13.53 -35.88
C ASN A 768 -34.55 -13.30 -35.05
N ASN A 769 -34.59 -12.42 -34.05
CA ASN A 769 -33.47 -12.05 -33.19
C ASN A 769 -32.26 -11.46 -33.95
N ARG A 770 -32.47 -10.52 -34.87
CA ARG A 770 -31.40 -9.87 -35.65
C ARG A 770 -31.49 -8.35 -35.66
N LEU A 771 -30.34 -7.70 -35.47
CA LEU A 771 -30.09 -6.27 -35.69
C LEU A 771 -29.02 -6.10 -36.76
N LEU A 772 -29.13 -5.06 -37.60
CA LEU A 772 -28.15 -4.76 -38.63
C LEU A 772 -27.46 -3.42 -38.35
N VAL A 773 -26.14 -3.43 -38.18
CA VAL A 773 -25.28 -2.25 -38.11
C VAL A 773 -24.82 -1.89 -39.51
N ILE A 774 -24.91 -0.61 -39.86
CA ILE A 774 -24.46 -0.08 -41.17
C ILE A 774 -23.41 1.01 -41.00
N SER A 775 -22.65 1.28 -42.05
CA SER A 775 -21.68 2.37 -42.01
C SER A 775 -22.33 3.76 -42.11
N PRO A 776 -21.67 4.82 -41.64
CA PRO A 776 -22.14 6.19 -41.86
C PRO A 776 -22.29 6.54 -43.35
N TYR A 777 -21.44 5.96 -44.22
CA TYR A 777 -21.54 6.13 -45.67
C TYR A 777 -22.84 5.52 -46.21
N GLU A 778 -23.14 4.27 -45.86
CA GLU A 778 -24.36 3.59 -46.27
C GLU A 778 -25.60 4.30 -45.71
N ALA A 779 -25.57 4.72 -44.43
CA ALA A 779 -26.65 5.46 -43.79
C ALA A 779 -26.96 6.77 -44.55
N GLN A 780 -25.93 7.54 -44.90
CA GLN A 780 -26.07 8.78 -45.64
C GLN A 780 -26.59 8.54 -47.07
N TYR A 781 -26.06 7.54 -47.77
CA TYR A 781 -26.44 7.26 -49.16
C TYR A 781 -27.88 6.72 -49.25
N LEU A 782 -28.27 5.83 -48.33
CA LEU A 782 -29.59 5.20 -48.30
C LEU A 782 -30.65 6.08 -47.62
N LEU A 783 -30.29 7.22 -47.02
CA LEU A 783 -31.22 8.05 -46.26
C LEU A 783 -32.54 8.35 -46.99
N PRO A 784 -32.55 8.76 -48.28
CA PRO A 784 -33.80 9.02 -49.00
C PRO A 784 -34.66 7.76 -49.18
N ASP A 785 -34.02 6.61 -49.45
CA ASP A 785 -34.71 5.32 -49.62
C ASP A 785 -35.27 4.84 -48.26
N ILE A 786 -34.55 5.09 -47.16
CA ILE A 786 -34.97 4.77 -45.78
C ILE A 786 -36.17 5.62 -45.37
N GLU A 787 -36.14 6.93 -45.61
CA GLU A 787 -37.24 7.86 -45.29
C GLU A 787 -38.57 7.41 -45.92
N MET A 788 -38.50 6.86 -47.13
CA MET A 788 -39.67 6.36 -47.87
C MET A 788 -40.01 4.89 -47.56
N SER A 789 -39.12 4.16 -46.88
CA SER A 789 -39.27 2.72 -46.66
C SER A 789 -40.37 2.41 -45.64
N ARG A 790 -41.20 1.41 -45.97
CA ARG A 790 -42.14 0.77 -45.04
C ARG A 790 -41.54 -0.43 -44.33
N HIS A 791 -40.34 -0.85 -44.71
CA HIS A 791 -39.74 -2.10 -44.25
C HIS A 791 -38.69 -1.90 -43.17
N VAL A 792 -37.89 -0.84 -43.23
CA VAL A 792 -36.80 -0.62 -42.27
C VAL A 792 -36.98 0.66 -41.47
N THR A 793 -36.34 0.72 -40.31
CA THR A 793 -36.17 1.93 -39.50
C THR A 793 -34.72 2.09 -39.13
N LEU A 794 -34.13 3.21 -39.52
CA LEU A 794 -32.80 3.65 -39.10
C LEU A 794 -32.87 4.25 -37.71
N ARG A 795 -32.01 3.79 -36.81
CA ARG A 795 -31.99 4.18 -35.40
C ARG A 795 -30.61 4.67 -35.02
N LEU A 796 -30.55 5.81 -34.34
CA LEU A 796 -29.31 6.34 -33.75
C LEU A 796 -28.94 5.52 -32.51
N TYR A 797 -27.64 5.23 -32.38
CA TYR A 797 -27.08 4.54 -31.25
C TYR A 797 -25.72 5.15 -30.86
N SER A 798 -25.40 5.09 -29.58
CA SER A 798 -24.05 5.26 -29.06
C SER A 798 -23.93 4.41 -27.81
N SER A 799 -22.75 3.80 -27.60
CA SER A 799 -22.46 3.05 -26.39
C SER A 799 -22.40 3.99 -25.17
N ARG A 800 -22.95 3.55 -24.03
CA ARG A 800 -22.90 4.31 -22.78
C ARG A 800 -21.56 4.12 -22.07
N VAL A 801 -20.62 5.03 -22.33
CA VAL A 801 -19.26 5.01 -21.78
C VAL A 801 -19.06 5.94 -20.59
N ASN A 802 -20.03 6.84 -20.32
CA ASN A 802 -19.99 7.77 -19.19
C ASN A 802 -21.40 7.88 -18.58
N LEU A 803 -21.49 7.83 -17.24
CA LEU A 803 -22.76 7.90 -16.49
C LEU A 803 -23.49 9.24 -16.63
N GLY A 804 -22.77 10.33 -16.93
CA GLY A 804 -23.34 11.67 -17.15
C GLY A 804 -24.22 11.78 -18.39
N PHE A 805 -24.21 10.79 -19.30
CA PHE A 805 -25.11 10.72 -20.45
C PHE A 805 -26.26 9.72 -20.22
N GLU A 806 -27.44 10.06 -20.73
CA GLU A 806 -28.58 9.15 -20.78
C GLU A 806 -28.29 7.93 -21.67
N SER A 807 -28.92 6.80 -21.35
CA SER A 807 -28.74 5.56 -22.09
C SER A 807 -29.48 5.59 -23.44
N LEU A 808 -28.78 5.24 -24.52
CA LEU A 808 -29.36 5.05 -25.86
C LEU A 808 -29.71 3.59 -26.18
N ASP A 809 -29.67 2.71 -25.17
CA ASP A 809 -30.01 1.28 -25.25
C ASP A 809 -31.42 1.02 -25.81
N HIS A 810 -32.32 2.00 -25.66
CA HIS A 810 -33.70 1.90 -26.13
C HIS A 810 -33.83 2.10 -27.64
N LEU A 811 -32.79 2.60 -28.33
CA LEU A 811 -32.77 2.87 -29.78
C LEU A 811 -33.98 3.72 -30.26
N ASN A 812 -34.45 4.61 -29.40
CA ASN A 812 -35.67 5.40 -29.60
C ASN A 812 -35.41 6.92 -29.61
N LEU A 813 -34.17 7.36 -29.33
CA LEU A 813 -33.82 8.78 -29.30
C LEU A 813 -34.07 9.45 -30.65
N PHE A 814 -33.65 8.81 -31.74
CA PHE A 814 -33.81 9.33 -33.09
C PHE A 814 -34.02 8.18 -34.08
N THR A 815 -35.16 8.21 -34.79
CA THR A 815 -35.58 7.16 -35.72
C THR A 815 -36.03 7.74 -37.06
N ILE A 816 -35.64 7.09 -38.17
CA ILE A 816 -36.02 7.48 -39.53
C ILE A 816 -36.55 6.24 -40.29
N PRO A 817 -37.77 6.28 -40.86
CA PRO A 817 -38.77 7.32 -40.66
C PRO A 817 -39.28 7.32 -39.21
N GLN A 818 -39.88 8.40 -38.76
CA GLN A 818 -40.43 8.47 -37.40
C GLN A 818 -41.58 7.46 -37.26
N ARG A 819 -41.38 6.44 -36.42
CA ARG A 819 -42.35 5.36 -36.15
C ARG A 819 -42.65 5.23 -34.67
N ASN A 820 -43.80 4.61 -34.36
CA ASN A 820 -44.12 4.19 -32.99
C ASN A 820 -43.06 3.21 -32.49
N HIS A 821 -42.68 3.36 -31.23
CA HIS A 821 -41.55 2.66 -30.65
C HIS A 821 -41.82 1.16 -30.48
N ASP A 822 -41.31 0.34 -31.40
CA ASP A 822 -41.24 -1.11 -31.19
C ASP A 822 -40.29 -1.42 -30.03
N THR A 823 -40.75 -2.22 -29.07
CA THR A 823 -39.90 -2.70 -27.98
C THR A 823 -38.93 -3.75 -28.51
N ILE A 824 -37.67 -3.37 -28.68
CA ILE A 824 -36.61 -4.29 -29.10
C ILE A 824 -36.30 -5.23 -27.93
N PRO A 825 -36.25 -6.56 -28.15
CA PRO A 825 -35.88 -7.52 -27.12
C PRO A 825 -34.55 -7.16 -26.47
N ARG A 826 -34.53 -7.12 -25.13
CA ARG A 826 -33.32 -6.74 -24.37
C ARG A 826 -32.11 -7.60 -24.70
N GLY A 827 -32.29 -8.87 -25.05
CA GLY A 827 -31.17 -9.75 -25.43
C GLY A 827 -30.44 -9.32 -26.70
N LEU A 828 -31.12 -8.64 -27.63
CA LEU A 828 -30.48 -8.05 -28.81
C LEU A 828 -29.68 -6.81 -28.43
N ILE A 829 -30.25 -5.96 -27.58
CA ILE A 829 -29.58 -4.78 -27.06
C ILE A 829 -28.34 -5.16 -26.25
N THR A 830 -28.40 -6.19 -25.40
CA THR A 830 -27.24 -6.70 -24.65
C THR A 830 -26.10 -7.08 -25.60
N GLN A 831 -26.38 -7.80 -26.69
CA GLN A 831 -25.35 -8.20 -27.65
C GLN A 831 -24.81 -7.01 -28.45
N LEU A 832 -25.67 -6.04 -28.81
CA LEU A 832 -25.27 -4.79 -29.44
C LEU A 832 -24.33 -3.99 -28.53
N ASN A 833 -24.68 -3.87 -27.25
CA ASN A 833 -23.92 -3.15 -26.25
C ASN A 833 -22.53 -3.77 -26.02
N VAL A 834 -22.46 -5.11 -25.96
CA VAL A 834 -21.19 -5.83 -25.88
C VAL A 834 -20.33 -5.58 -27.12
N PHE A 835 -20.90 -5.71 -28.33
CA PHE A 835 -20.18 -5.47 -29.59
C PHE A 835 -19.67 -4.03 -29.72
N ALA A 836 -20.49 -3.06 -29.30
CA ALA A 836 -20.18 -1.64 -29.38
C ALA A 836 -19.25 -1.14 -28.26
N GLY A 837 -18.98 -1.94 -27.23
CA GLY A 837 -18.09 -1.56 -26.12
C GLY A 837 -18.74 -0.64 -25.09
N GLN A 838 -20.02 -0.84 -24.78
CA GLN A 838 -20.69 -0.10 -23.70
C GLN A 838 -20.14 -0.49 -22.33
N LEU A 839 -19.91 0.49 -21.45
CA LEU A 839 -19.28 0.28 -20.14
C LEU A 839 -20.28 0.30 -18.97
N TYR A 840 -21.40 1.01 -19.12
CA TYR A 840 -22.42 1.14 -18.07
C TYR A 840 -23.74 0.45 -18.43
N LEU A 841 -24.33 -0.18 -17.43
CA LEU A 841 -25.60 -0.92 -17.54
C LEU A 841 -26.75 -0.10 -16.96
N SER A 842 -27.93 -0.22 -17.58
CA SER A 842 -29.12 0.57 -17.22
C SER A 842 -29.88 0.01 -16.02
N SER A 843 -29.74 -1.27 -15.69
CA SER A 843 -30.43 -1.92 -14.56
C SER A 843 -29.72 -3.19 -14.07
N TYR A 844 -30.07 -3.66 -12.87
CA TYR A 844 -29.63 -4.96 -12.36
C TYR A 844 -30.11 -6.13 -13.22
N SER A 845 -31.30 -6.01 -13.84
CA SER A 845 -31.80 -7.00 -14.80
C SER A 845 -30.91 -7.11 -16.04
N ASP A 846 -30.36 -5.99 -16.53
CA ASP A 846 -29.45 -5.99 -17.68
C ASP A 846 -28.10 -6.65 -17.30
N TYR A 847 -27.63 -6.47 -16.06
CA TYR A 847 -26.46 -7.16 -15.52
C TYR A 847 -26.65 -8.69 -15.51
N VAL A 848 -27.77 -9.17 -14.96
CA VAL A 848 -28.09 -10.61 -14.95
C VAL A 848 -28.16 -11.17 -16.36
N GLN A 849 -28.83 -10.46 -17.27
CA GLN A 849 -28.97 -10.88 -18.66
C GLN A 849 -27.62 -10.92 -19.40
N LEU A 850 -26.76 -9.93 -19.17
CA LEU A 850 -25.41 -9.90 -19.70
C LEU A 850 -24.61 -11.11 -19.23
N CYS A 851 -24.57 -11.37 -17.92
CA CYS A 851 -23.86 -12.51 -17.34
C CYS A 851 -24.37 -13.83 -17.91
N ASP A 852 -25.69 -14.03 -17.99
CA ASP A 852 -26.29 -15.22 -18.62
C ASP A 852 -25.87 -15.36 -20.10
N SER A 853 -25.74 -14.24 -20.84
CA SER A 853 -25.33 -14.24 -22.24
C SER A 853 -23.85 -14.50 -22.48
N LEU A 854 -22.99 -14.20 -21.49
CA LEU A 854 -21.54 -14.44 -21.53
C LEU A 854 -21.12 -15.73 -20.82
N GLY A 855 -22.06 -16.39 -20.13
CA GLY A 855 -21.78 -17.60 -19.35
C GLY A 855 -21.04 -17.31 -18.05
N LEU A 856 -21.20 -16.11 -17.49
CA LEU A 856 -20.57 -15.69 -16.23
C LEU A 856 -21.54 -15.88 -15.06
N ALA A 857 -21.03 -16.34 -13.93
CA ALA A 857 -21.80 -16.46 -12.71
C ALA A 857 -22.10 -15.07 -12.11
N TRP A 858 -23.37 -14.74 -11.88
CA TRP A 858 -23.79 -13.49 -11.21
C TRP A 858 -24.29 -13.70 -9.76
N LYS A 859 -24.46 -14.97 -9.37
CA LYS A 859 -24.74 -15.43 -8.00
C LYS A 859 -23.89 -16.68 -7.71
N ALA A 860 -23.77 -17.09 -6.45
CA ALA A 860 -22.97 -18.25 -6.07
C ALA A 860 -23.54 -19.55 -6.68
N PRO A 861 -22.72 -20.42 -7.30
CA PRO A 861 -23.16 -21.67 -7.92
C PRO A 861 -23.51 -22.75 -6.89
N ASP A 862 -24.30 -23.74 -7.31
CA ASP A 862 -24.58 -24.96 -6.54
C ASP A 862 -23.32 -25.84 -6.42
N GLU A 863 -23.22 -26.71 -5.39
CA GLU A 863 -22.00 -27.48 -5.08
C GLU A 863 -21.51 -28.41 -6.22
N SER A 864 -22.38 -28.74 -7.18
CA SER A 864 -22.07 -29.61 -8.32
C SER A 864 -21.36 -28.91 -9.48
N ILE A 865 -21.21 -27.59 -9.45
CA ILE A 865 -20.70 -26.79 -10.57
C ILE A 865 -19.31 -26.22 -10.24
N ALA A 866 -18.29 -26.68 -10.95
CA ALA A 866 -16.97 -26.06 -10.94
C ALA A 866 -16.94 -24.85 -11.89
N LEU A 867 -16.62 -23.66 -11.38
CA LEU A 867 -16.42 -22.46 -12.19
C LEU A 867 -14.96 -22.32 -12.65
N GLY A 868 -14.79 -21.64 -13.78
CA GLY A 868 -13.50 -21.10 -14.18
C GLY A 868 -12.96 -20.04 -13.20
N PRO A 869 -11.67 -19.69 -13.31
CA PRO A 869 -11.03 -18.72 -12.42
C PRO A 869 -11.63 -17.32 -12.52
N ASP A 870 -12.25 -16.95 -13.64
CA ASP A 870 -12.92 -15.68 -13.93
C ASP A 870 -14.45 -15.74 -13.71
N GLY A 871 -14.96 -16.82 -13.13
CA GLY A 871 -16.39 -17.01 -12.90
C GLY A 871 -17.16 -17.57 -14.10
N PHE A 872 -16.49 -18.01 -15.17
CA PHE A 872 -17.13 -18.66 -16.32
C PHE A 872 -17.71 -20.05 -15.98
N LEU A 873 -18.89 -20.34 -16.53
CA LEU A 873 -19.63 -21.60 -16.38
C LEU A 873 -19.27 -22.59 -17.52
N PRO A 874 -18.58 -23.72 -17.26
CA PRO A 874 -18.29 -24.71 -18.29
C PRO A 874 -19.56 -25.33 -18.90
N GLN A 875 -19.49 -25.77 -20.17
CA GLN A 875 -20.65 -26.33 -20.90
C GLN A 875 -21.29 -27.57 -20.24
N ASN A 876 -20.52 -28.35 -19.47
CA ASN A 876 -20.97 -29.62 -18.88
C ASN A 876 -21.59 -29.46 -17.47
N SER A 877 -21.81 -28.23 -17.02
CA SER A 877 -22.36 -27.92 -15.69
C SER A 877 -23.89 -28.00 -15.70
N THR A 878 -24.46 -29.19 -15.54
CA THR A 878 -25.91 -29.42 -15.43
C THR A 878 -26.36 -29.45 -13.97
N GLY A 879 -26.59 -28.28 -13.37
CA GLY A 879 -27.32 -28.14 -12.10
C GLY A 879 -28.78 -27.76 -12.33
N SER A 880 -29.68 -28.08 -11.39
CA SER A 880 -31.12 -27.84 -11.51
C SER A 880 -31.52 -26.35 -11.50
N SER A 881 -30.62 -25.43 -11.14
CA SER A 881 -30.86 -23.98 -11.12
C SER A 881 -29.86 -23.13 -11.94
N PHE A 882 -28.75 -23.73 -12.39
CA PHE A 882 -27.64 -23.07 -13.06
C PHE A 882 -27.14 -23.91 -14.24
N SER A 883 -27.27 -23.37 -15.44
CA SER A 883 -26.69 -23.92 -16.66
C SER A 883 -26.05 -22.81 -17.46
N ASN A 884 -24.97 -23.12 -18.17
CA ASN A 884 -24.39 -22.17 -19.11
C ASN A 884 -25.40 -21.91 -20.24
N LYS A 885 -26.07 -20.76 -20.19
CA LYS A 885 -27.05 -20.35 -21.21
C LYS A 885 -26.42 -19.64 -22.40
N SER A 886 -25.11 -19.36 -22.41
CA SER A 886 -24.45 -18.59 -23.46
C SER A 886 -24.27 -19.41 -24.74
N GLY A 887 -23.90 -20.68 -24.60
CA GLY A 887 -23.49 -21.56 -25.70
C GLY A 887 -22.00 -21.52 -26.02
N LEU A 888 -21.21 -20.70 -25.30
CA LEU A 888 -19.76 -20.57 -25.50
C LEU A 888 -19.00 -21.77 -24.92
N SER A 889 -17.92 -22.19 -25.57
CA SER A 889 -17.08 -23.32 -25.14
C SER A 889 -16.02 -22.94 -24.10
N ARG A 890 -15.57 -21.69 -24.13
CA ARG A 890 -14.57 -21.10 -23.22
C ARG A 890 -14.98 -19.67 -22.82
N SER A 891 -14.27 -19.10 -21.86
CA SER A 891 -14.58 -17.75 -21.37
C SER A 891 -14.28 -16.66 -22.40
N PRO A 892 -15.21 -15.73 -22.66
CA PRO A 892 -14.97 -14.57 -23.52
C PRO A 892 -14.27 -13.41 -22.79
N VAL A 893 -14.00 -13.50 -21.49
CA VAL A 893 -13.52 -12.37 -20.66
C VAL A 893 -12.22 -11.77 -21.21
N GLY A 894 -11.23 -12.60 -21.57
CA GLY A 894 -9.96 -12.12 -22.14
C GLY A 894 -10.15 -11.34 -23.44
N PHE A 895 -11.07 -11.78 -24.31
CA PHE A 895 -11.43 -11.07 -25.54
C PHE A 895 -12.13 -9.75 -25.23
N LEU A 896 -13.09 -9.74 -24.31
CA LEU A 896 -13.84 -8.55 -23.95
C LEU A 896 -12.98 -7.50 -23.26
N LYS A 897 -12.00 -7.90 -22.43
CA LYS A 897 -11.02 -6.98 -21.86
C LYS A 897 -10.28 -6.23 -22.97
N VAL A 898 -9.72 -6.93 -23.97
CA VAL A 898 -9.02 -6.29 -25.10
C VAL A 898 -9.98 -5.45 -25.96
N LEU A 899 -11.17 -5.97 -26.27
CA LEU A 899 -12.16 -5.22 -27.06
C LEU A 899 -12.55 -3.91 -26.38
N MET A 900 -12.84 -3.94 -25.09
CA MET A 900 -13.33 -2.77 -24.37
C MET A 900 -12.21 -1.82 -24.01
N SER A 901 -11.09 -2.27 -23.45
CA SER A 901 -10.03 -1.36 -23.02
C SER A 901 -9.16 -0.90 -24.18
N ILE A 902 -8.74 -1.77 -25.09
CA ILE A 902 -7.76 -1.43 -26.15
C ILE A 902 -8.44 -0.93 -27.42
N ILE A 903 -9.45 -1.65 -27.90
CA ILE A 903 -10.03 -1.38 -29.24
C ILE A 903 -11.08 -0.26 -29.19
N ARG A 904 -11.98 -0.30 -28.20
CA ARG A 904 -13.11 0.64 -28.12
C ARG A 904 -12.80 1.91 -27.31
N GLN A 905 -11.84 1.84 -26.39
CA GLN A 905 -11.47 2.94 -25.50
C GLN A 905 -9.95 3.23 -25.53
N GLU A 906 -9.23 2.89 -26.61
CA GLU A 906 -7.85 3.33 -26.85
C GLU A 906 -6.83 3.14 -25.68
N CYS A 907 -6.90 2.01 -24.98
CA CYS A 907 -6.12 1.65 -23.78
C CYS A 907 -6.51 2.36 -22.47
N GLU A 908 -7.75 2.83 -22.36
CA GLU A 908 -8.29 3.39 -21.11
C GLU A 908 -8.52 2.36 -20.00
N LEU A 909 -8.43 2.82 -18.75
CA LEU A 909 -8.77 2.03 -17.56
C LEU A 909 -10.28 1.97 -17.37
N ILE A 910 -10.88 0.83 -17.75
CA ILE A 910 -12.33 0.61 -17.60
C ILE A 910 -12.74 0.01 -16.25
N GLY A 911 -11.79 -0.35 -15.37
CA GLY A 911 -12.03 -1.14 -14.14
C GLY A 911 -13.06 -0.56 -13.16
N ARG A 912 -13.29 0.76 -13.20
CA ARG A 912 -14.30 1.44 -12.37
C ARG A 912 -15.73 1.40 -12.94
N THR A 913 -15.89 0.98 -14.19
CA THR A 913 -17.20 0.87 -14.84
C THR A 913 -17.90 -0.43 -14.44
N HIS A 914 -19.21 -0.55 -14.73
CA HIS A 914 -19.92 -1.82 -14.51
C HIS A 914 -19.26 -2.95 -15.31
N MET A 915 -18.98 -2.74 -16.60
CA MET A 915 -18.31 -3.74 -17.43
C MET A 915 -16.91 -4.07 -16.93
N GLY A 916 -16.10 -3.08 -16.54
CA GLY A 916 -14.78 -3.33 -15.98
C GLY A 916 -14.84 -4.24 -14.76
N ARG A 917 -15.68 -3.89 -13.77
CA ARG A 917 -15.91 -4.72 -12.58
C ARG A 917 -16.36 -6.14 -12.92
N ILE A 918 -17.28 -6.29 -13.88
CA ILE A 918 -17.76 -7.61 -14.32
C ILE A 918 -16.65 -8.44 -14.97
N LEU A 919 -15.84 -7.84 -15.84
CA LEU A 919 -14.73 -8.52 -16.51
C LEU A 919 -13.56 -8.84 -15.56
N GLU A 920 -13.48 -8.13 -14.45
CA GLU A 920 -12.59 -8.42 -13.33
C GLU A 920 -13.21 -9.40 -12.32
N GLY A 921 -14.45 -9.83 -12.58
CA GLY A 921 -15.26 -10.78 -11.81
C GLY A 921 -15.59 -10.29 -10.40
N VAL A 922 -15.84 -8.99 -10.27
CA VAL A 922 -16.49 -8.38 -9.11
C VAL A 922 -18.00 -8.58 -9.24
N ARG A 923 -18.62 -9.07 -8.16
CA ARG A 923 -20.07 -9.23 -8.10
C ARG A 923 -20.74 -7.89 -7.80
N LEU A 924 -21.70 -7.51 -8.64
CA LEU A 924 -22.51 -6.31 -8.44
C LEU A 924 -23.82 -6.65 -7.71
N HIS A 925 -24.26 -5.79 -6.79
CA HIS A 925 -25.45 -5.98 -5.94
C HIS A 925 -26.57 -5.00 -6.29
N GLU A 926 -27.84 -5.42 -6.22
CA GLU A 926 -29.00 -4.60 -6.61
C GLU A 926 -29.05 -3.21 -5.94
N GLU A 927 -28.55 -3.09 -4.71
CA GLU A 927 -28.42 -1.83 -3.97
C GLU A 927 -27.59 -0.76 -4.70
N GLU A 928 -26.60 -1.17 -5.51
CA GLU A 928 -25.73 -0.26 -6.28
C GLU A 928 -26.50 0.53 -7.35
N TRP A 929 -27.69 0.06 -7.76
CA TRP A 929 -28.53 0.75 -8.74
C TRP A 929 -29.54 1.71 -8.10
N ILE A 930 -29.78 1.58 -6.79
CA ILE A 930 -30.73 2.41 -6.03
C ILE A 930 -30.08 3.75 -5.64
N GLU A 931 -28.79 3.77 -5.32
CA GLU A 931 -28.07 5.01 -4.99
C GLU A 931 -27.96 5.95 -6.20
N THR A 932 -27.83 5.44 -7.42
CA THR A 932 -27.74 6.25 -8.66
C THR A 932 -29.00 7.05 -9.00
N GLN A 933 -30.17 6.69 -8.48
CA GLN A 933 -31.41 7.43 -8.75
C GLN A 933 -31.59 8.70 -7.88
N ASN A 934 -30.80 8.86 -6.82
CA ASN A 934 -30.88 10.03 -5.94
C ASN A 934 -29.89 11.16 -6.32
N TRP A 935 -29.13 10.99 -7.40
CA TRP A 935 -28.09 11.93 -7.88
C TRP A 935 -28.34 12.48 -9.30
N ILE A 936 -29.48 12.14 -9.91
CA ILE A 936 -30.03 12.82 -11.10
C ILE A 936 -31.27 13.58 -10.62
#